data_AF-A0A8J3AAY6-F1
#
_entry.id   AF-A0A8J3AAY6-F1
#
_cell.length_a   1.000
_cell.length_b   1.000
_cell.length_c   1.000
_cell.angle_alpha   90.00
_cell.angle_beta   90.00
_cell.angle_gamma   90.00
#
_symmetry.space_group_name_H-M   'P 1'
#
loop_
_entity.id
_entity.type
_entity.pdbx_description
1 polymer ?
#
loop_
_entity_poly.entity_id
_entity_poly.type
_entity_poly.pdbx_seq_one_letter_code
_entity_poly.pdbx_strand_id
1 'polypeptide(L)'
;MAATTIGALALAGVTGVAVGARALPAFACEDVGDRPAAALVTARLADDGEVLETSRQLVVDGVACDLDGTDEPNLSVAASVLHQAADGTSLEANQLEQQTEPVTTLVAVRDTTARRATVPVDGPQGLEERSVRLGVPQLVTVTLRYPGSWEVTAPSANGVAVRVTEQEIEVSTTDLLFPPLTGTELALQVGAVPGAGTPDVRVEATPLSDDAEVDLSEELLDRDSAAVLAALSSLTGDGAEALVEGADGLAEGGDALAEGADELAGGLDELADGVGQLDAGLDELADGSQELAGGGAELAAGNAQLAAGSAELADGTAQLAAGLPQLAQGAQAVAAGTRELADQLGTAAAGADDLADGGRELAVGARQLAEGTGELAAGAVELRDGLREAVGKQLPADVLAELPPELLAELPPEVLDGLEHAGAAVEGVLAFADGLVANFTELAAGADAVADGVDALATGNRELAAGLGAATQGTGALADGAGQLADGIDELAGGAGQLAAGVDELAGGAGQLAAGSAGLADGLAGFAAGTGALNDGSGQLADGAVGAADGAGEFADGLGEFADGLGEFADGAAELPEAVDEIVATADRAGQRSAATNALLVEGRLRADALTGDDADAVSYALAHAGERPGSPWWWGLLAAVVAAGAGGAWFWQRRSRA
;
A
#
# COMPACT_ATOMS: atom_id res chain seq x y z
N MET A 1 -58.53 41.14 96.95
CA MET A 1 -58.66 42.28 97.90
C MET A 1 -58.67 41.70 99.30
N ALA A 2 -57.51 41.40 99.88
CA ALA A 2 -57.44 40.38 100.94
C ALA A 2 -56.54 40.80 102.11
N ALA A 3 -57.23 40.82 103.24
CA ALA A 3 -56.85 40.84 104.63
C ALA A 3 -55.61 40.01 105.04
N THR A 4 -54.77 40.65 105.86
CA THR A 4 -54.46 40.31 107.26
C THR A 4 -54.01 38.88 107.67
N THR A 5 -52.90 38.87 108.44
CA THR A 5 -52.61 38.13 109.72
C THR A 5 -52.07 36.69 109.77
N ILE A 6 -51.06 36.56 110.67
CA ILE A 6 -50.64 35.44 111.56
C ILE A 6 -49.76 34.31 110.97
N GLY A 7 -48.45 34.41 111.26
CA GLY A 7 -47.70 33.58 112.22
C GLY A 7 -47.60 32.06 112.01
N ALA A 8 -46.37 31.55 111.97
CA ALA A 8 -45.87 30.31 112.61
C ALA A 8 -44.48 29.97 112.03
N LEU A 9 -43.42 30.02 112.84
CA LEU A 9 -42.72 28.87 113.46
C LEU A 9 -41.62 28.22 112.58
N ALA A 10 -40.40 28.37 113.10
CA ALA A 10 -39.50 27.29 113.52
C ALA A 10 -38.79 26.37 112.51
N LEU A 11 -37.61 25.95 113.00
CA LEU A 11 -36.73 24.86 112.60
C LEU A 11 -35.91 25.10 111.32
N ALA A 12 -34.68 24.64 111.17
CA ALA A 12 -33.65 24.03 112.04
C ALA A 12 -32.39 23.99 111.14
N GLY A 13 -31.20 24.29 111.67
CA GLY A 13 -30.09 23.32 111.78
C GLY A 13 -29.36 23.06 110.43
N VAL A 14 -28.04 23.06 110.27
CA VAL A 14 -26.88 22.86 111.14
C VAL A 14 -25.68 23.33 110.30
N THR A 15 -24.95 24.32 110.83
CA THR A 15 -23.48 24.45 110.92
C THR A 15 -22.61 23.51 110.07
N GLY A 16 -21.65 24.00 109.27
CA GLY A 16 -20.31 24.45 109.72
C GLY A 16 -19.27 23.57 108.98
N VAL A 17 -18.14 24.08 108.46
CA VAL A 17 -17.05 24.68 109.24
C VAL A 17 -16.32 25.72 108.40
N ALA A 18 -16.17 26.91 108.98
CA ALA A 18 -15.13 27.86 108.64
C ALA A 18 -13.80 27.38 109.23
N VAL A 19 -12.70 27.49 108.48
CA VAL A 19 -11.38 27.70 109.08
C VAL A 19 -10.89 29.06 108.63
N GLY A 20 -10.69 29.93 109.62
CA GLY A 20 -10.38 31.34 109.43
C GLY A 20 -9.09 31.55 108.66
N ALA A 21 -9.15 32.53 107.76
CA ALA A 21 -7.99 33.19 107.19
C ALA A 21 -7.07 33.68 108.32
N ARG A 22 -5.90 33.06 108.44
CA ARG A 22 -4.73 33.72 109.02
C ARG A 22 -4.34 34.79 108.00
N ALA A 23 -4.37 36.06 108.41
CA ALA A 23 -3.88 37.16 107.60
C ALA A 23 -2.42 36.89 107.22
N LEU A 24 -2.19 36.56 105.94
CA LEU A 24 -0.88 36.54 105.31
C LEU A 24 -0.60 37.94 104.72
N PRO A 25 0.66 38.40 104.72
CA PRO A 25 1.00 39.75 104.29
C PRO A 25 0.72 39.95 102.79
N ALA A 26 0.42 41.19 102.41
CA ALA A 26 0.15 41.59 101.03
C ALA A 26 1.29 41.15 100.09
N PHE A 27 0.98 40.23 99.18
CA PHE A 27 1.82 39.90 98.03
C PHE A 27 1.78 41.07 97.05
N ALA A 28 2.95 41.60 96.67
CA ALA A 28 3.08 42.51 95.54
C ALA A 28 3.28 41.68 94.27
N CYS A 29 2.65 42.06 93.15
CA CYS A 29 2.60 41.29 91.89
C CYS A 29 3.95 41.16 91.15
N GLU A 30 5.03 41.75 91.66
CA GLU A 30 6.35 41.80 91.01
C GLU A 30 7.15 40.48 91.05
N ASP A 31 6.67 39.42 91.74
CA ASP A 31 7.44 38.20 92.04
C ASP A 31 6.97 36.91 91.29
N VAL A 32 6.17 37.05 90.22
CA VAL A 32 5.63 35.87 89.50
C VAL A 32 6.70 35.12 88.67
N GLY A 33 7.70 35.81 88.13
CA GLY A 33 8.78 35.18 87.32
C GLY A 33 8.26 34.44 86.07
N ASP A 34 9.09 33.55 85.49
CA ASP A 34 8.77 32.71 84.31
C ASP A 34 7.82 31.52 84.62
N ARG A 35 7.02 31.59 85.68
CA ARG A 35 6.12 30.50 86.06
C ARG A 35 4.91 30.41 85.12
N PRO A 36 4.46 29.22 84.70
CA PRO A 36 3.21 29.08 83.97
C PRO A 36 2.07 29.44 84.91
N ALA A 37 1.36 30.52 84.60
CA ALA A 37 0.22 31.00 85.36
C ALA A 37 -1.04 30.89 84.51
N ALA A 38 -2.17 30.53 85.12
CA ALA A 38 -3.44 30.54 84.42
C ALA A 38 -3.79 31.98 84.06
N ALA A 39 -4.11 32.22 82.80
CA ALA A 39 -4.47 33.54 82.30
C ALA A 39 -6.00 33.58 82.14
N LEU A 40 -6.67 34.33 83.01
CA LEU A 40 -8.07 34.66 82.81
C LEU A 40 -8.14 35.98 82.04
N VAL A 41 -8.63 35.90 80.80
CA VAL A 41 -8.91 37.09 79.99
C VAL A 41 -10.42 37.28 79.98
N THR A 42 -10.87 38.26 80.77
CA THR A 42 -12.27 38.70 80.76
C THR A 42 -12.35 40.05 80.08
N ALA A 43 -13.11 40.15 78.99
CA ALA A 43 -13.37 41.41 78.31
C ALA A 43 -14.86 41.72 78.41
N ARG A 44 -15.24 42.69 79.25
CA ARG A 44 -16.61 43.22 79.27
C ARG A 44 -16.74 44.34 78.25
N LEU A 45 -17.78 44.25 77.43
CA LEU A 45 -18.15 45.29 76.47
C LEU A 45 -19.25 46.18 77.06
N ALA A 46 -19.21 47.49 76.81
CA ALA A 46 -20.30 48.41 77.11
C ALA A 46 -21.45 48.28 76.10
N ASP A 47 -22.58 48.88 76.47
CA ASP A 47 -23.74 49.08 75.59
C ASP A 47 -23.40 49.95 74.34
N ASP A 48 -22.30 50.71 74.34
CA ASP A 48 -21.81 51.48 73.18
C ASP A 48 -20.67 50.79 72.40
N GLY A 49 -20.32 49.56 72.78
CA GLY A 49 -19.31 48.74 72.13
C GLY A 49 -17.85 49.06 72.48
N GLU A 50 -17.57 49.99 73.40
CA GLU A 50 -16.23 50.14 73.97
C GLU A 50 -15.95 49.02 74.99
N VAL A 51 -14.69 48.55 75.05
CA VAL A 51 -14.23 47.65 76.10
C VAL A 51 -14.31 48.42 77.43
N LEU A 52 -15.29 48.12 78.26
CA LEU A 52 -15.45 48.75 79.57
C LEU A 52 -14.30 48.38 80.49
N GLU A 53 -13.91 47.11 80.46
CA GLU A 53 -12.92 46.54 81.33
C GLU A 53 -12.38 45.26 80.67
N THR A 54 -11.12 45.29 80.23
CA THR A 54 -10.34 44.06 80.09
C THR A 54 -9.68 43.80 81.43
N SER A 55 -10.26 42.94 82.26
CA SER A 55 -9.52 42.43 83.40
C SER A 55 -8.66 41.27 82.92
N ARG A 56 -7.34 41.48 83.03
CA ARG A 56 -6.34 40.45 82.74
C ARG A 56 -5.85 39.98 84.09
N GLN A 57 -6.36 38.84 84.52
CA GLN A 57 -5.98 38.26 85.79
C GLN A 57 -5.03 37.11 85.56
N LEU A 58 -3.85 37.23 86.16
CA LEU A 58 -3.01 36.07 86.38
C LEU A 58 -3.52 35.37 87.63
N VAL A 59 -3.93 34.12 87.50
CA VAL A 59 -4.30 33.27 88.63
C VAL A 59 -3.14 32.34 88.91
N VAL A 60 -2.46 32.58 90.03
CA VAL A 60 -1.37 31.75 90.54
C VAL A 60 -1.80 31.23 91.91
N ASP A 61 -1.82 29.91 92.09
CA ASP A 61 -2.22 29.25 93.34
C ASP A 61 -3.57 29.74 93.91
N GLY A 62 -4.53 30.03 93.03
CA GLY A 62 -5.88 30.47 93.38
C GLY A 62 -6.02 31.94 93.79
N VAL A 63 -4.96 32.75 93.69
CA VAL A 63 -5.00 34.20 93.96
C VAL A 63 -4.99 34.96 92.64
N ALA A 64 -6.01 35.79 92.41
CA ALA A 64 -6.13 36.63 91.23
C ALA A 64 -5.35 37.95 91.41
N CYS A 65 -4.46 38.25 90.47
CA CYS A 65 -3.69 39.49 90.42
C CYS A 65 -4.13 40.33 89.21
N ASP A 66 -4.50 41.60 89.42
CA ASP A 66 -4.87 42.53 88.34
C ASP A 66 -3.60 43.18 87.72
N LEU A 67 -3.53 43.20 86.39
CA LEU A 67 -2.38 43.76 85.67
C LEU A 67 -2.67 45.21 85.23
N ASP A 68 -2.08 46.19 85.91
CA ASP A 68 -2.18 47.62 85.58
C ASP A 68 -1.31 47.98 84.35
N GLY A 69 -1.92 47.97 83.16
CA GLY A 69 -1.70 48.83 81.97
C GLY A 69 -0.31 49.19 81.41
N THR A 70 0.83 48.84 82.01
CA THR A 70 2.15 49.35 81.57
C THR A 70 3.24 48.30 81.37
N ASP A 71 2.99 47.02 81.67
CA ASP A 71 3.83 45.89 81.26
C ASP A 71 2.92 44.74 80.76
N GLU A 72 2.91 44.43 79.46
CA GLU A 72 2.12 43.31 78.91
C GLU A 72 2.93 42.00 78.97
N PRO A 73 2.59 41.02 79.83
CA PRO A 73 3.14 39.67 79.69
C PRO A 73 2.55 38.98 78.44
N ASN A 74 3.38 38.20 77.74
CA ASN A 74 2.94 37.33 76.62
C ASN A 74 1.89 36.34 77.13
N LEU A 75 0.64 36.45 76.67
CA LEU A 75 -0.46 35.53 77.00
C LEU A 75 -0.15 34.11 76.52
N SER A 76 -0.74 33.10 77.16
CA SER A 76 -0.62 31.69 76.73
C SER A 76 -1.50 31.37 75.52
N VAL A 77 -2.55 32.16 75.28
CA VAL A 77 -3.45 32.03 74.13
C VAL A 77 -3.68 33.38 73.44
N ALA A 78 -3.98 33.34 72.14
CA ALA A 78 -4.51 34.47 71.37
C ALA A 78 -5.95 34.16 70.94
N ALA A 79 -6.88 35.05 71.26
CA ALA A 79 -8.27 34.94 70.87
C ALA A 79 -8.63 36.05 69.88
N SER A 80 -9.47 35.70 68.90
CA SER A 80 -10.09 36.65 67.98
C SER A 80 -11.59 36.45 68.00
N VAL A 81 -12.33 37.55 68.01
CA VAL A 81 -13.80 37.56 67.96
C VAL A 81 -14.21 38.33 66.72
N LEU A 82 -15.07 37.73 65.92
CA LEU A 82 -15.56 38.30 64.67
C LEU A 82 -17.07 38.13 64.61
N HIS A 83 -17.80 39.22 64.49
CA HIS A 83 -19.23 39.20 64.21
C HIS A 83 -19.45 39.41 62.71
N GLN A 84 -20.31 38.60 62.09
CA GLN A 84 -20.64 38.72 60.67
C GLN A 84 -22.15 38.78 60.46
N ALA A 85 -22.60 39.74 59.65
CA ALA A 85 -23.97 39.75 59.15
C ALA A 85 -24.21 38.57 58.19
N ALA A 86 -25.48 38.29 57.87
CA ALA A 86 -25.86 37.23 56.94
C ALA A 86 -25.23 37.35 55.53
N ASP A 87 -24.81 38.55 55.12
CA ASP A 87 -24.12 38.82 53.84
C ASP A 87 -22.59 38.68 53.92
N GLY A 88 -22.06 38.27 55.08
CA GLY A 88 -20.63 38.07 55.34
C GLY A 88 -19.87 39.35 55.72
N THR A 89 -20.54 40.49 55.87
CA THR A 89 -19.89 41.73 56.32
C THR A 89 -19.51 41.67 57.80
N SER A 90 -18.26 42.04 58.11
CA SER A 90 -17.79 42.14 59.50
C SER A 90 -18.49 43.31 60.20
N LEU A 91 -19.09 43.02 61.34
CA LEU A 91 -19.79 44.00 62.18
C LEU A 91 -18.93 44.37 63.38
N GLU A 92 -18.94 45.65 63.73
CA GLU A 92 -18.45 46.11 65.03
C GLU A 92 -19.50 45.84 66.11
N ALA A 93 -19.08 45.68 67.37
CA ALA A 93 -19.99 45.31 68.47
C ALA A 93 -21.17 46.29 68.64
N ASN A 94 -20.94 47.59 68.40
CA ASN A 94 -21.95 48.66 68.46
C ASN A 94 -22.98 48.63 67.30
N GLN A 95 -22.71 47.87 66.25
CA GLN A 95 -23.61 47.68 65.11
C GLN A 95 -24.57 46.52 65.34
N LEU A 96 -24.31 45.66 66.33
CA LEU A 96 -25.10 44.46 66.59
C LEU A 96 -26.54 44.76 66.99
N GLU A 97 -26.78 45.79 67.81
CA GLU A 97 -28.14 46.16 68.25
C GLU A 97 -29.01 46.74 67.13
N GLN A 98 -28.39 47.21 66.04
CA GLN A 98 -29.07 47.79 64.88
C GLN A 98 -29.41 46.73 63.82
N GLN A 99 -28.93 45.51 63.98
CA GLN A 99 -29.20 44.40 63.06
C GLN A 99 -30.55 43.76 63.36
N THR A 100 -31.40 43.66 62.34
CA THR A 100 -32.68 42.94 62.41
C THR A 100 -32.60 41.53 61.83
N GLU A 101 -31.50 41.21 61.15
CA GLU A 101 -31.21 39.92 60.53
C GLU A 101 -30.26 39.08 61.41
N PRO A 102 -30.24 37.75 61.27
CA PRO A 102 -29.34 36.90 62.03
C PRO A 102 -27.86 37.26 61.84
N VAL A 103 -27.13 37.33 62.94
CA VAL A 103 -25.68 37.57 62.99
C VAL A 103 -24.98 36.30 63.43
N THR A 104 -23.81 36.03 62.85
CA THR A 104 -22.94 34.95 63.28
C THR A 104 -21.74 35.49 64.05
N THR A 105 -21.57 35.07 65.30
CA THR A 105 -20.37 35.34 66.09
C THR A 105 -19.42 34.15 65.96
N LEU A 106 -18.21 34.41 65.48
CA LEU A 106 -17.09 33.47 65.44
C LEU A 106 -16.06 33.88 66.49
N VAL A 107 -15.78 32.98 67.43
CA VAL A 107 -14.66 33.12 68.37
C VAL A 107 -13.64 32.07 68.03
N ALA A 108 -12.40 32.49 67.78
CA ALA A 108 -11.33 31.61 67.37
C ALA A 108 -10.12 31.80 68.29
N VAL A 109 -9.70 30.72 68.95
CA VAL A 109 -8.64 30.75 69.98
C VAL A 109 -7.49 29.84 69.58
N ARG A 110 -6.27 30.36 69.69
CA ARG A 110 -5.03 29.66 69.38
C ARG A 110 -4.09 29.67 70.57
N ASP A 111 -3.37 28.58 70.75
CA ASP A 111 -2.28 28.51 71.72
C ASP A 111 -1.01 29.20 71.19
N THR A 112 -0.42 30.07 72.01
CA THR A 112 0.79 30.85 71.68
C THR A 112 1.98 30.51 72.56
N THR A 113 1.88 29.50 73.42
CA THR A 113 2.96 29.06 74.33
C THR A 113 4.15 28.43 73.61
N ALA A 114 4.03 28.09 72.31
CA ALA A 114 5.08 27.49 71.51
C ALA A 114 6.34 28.38 71.45
N ARG A 115 7.37 28.08 72.25
CA ARG A 115 8.66 28.76 72.21
C ARG A 115 9.74 27.86 71.61
N ARG A 116 10.70 28.49 70.95
CA ARG A 116 11.86 27.78 70.41
C ARG A 116 12.78 27.40 71.57
N ALA A 117 12.92 26.11 71.82
CA ALA A 117 13.79 25.56 72.85
C ALA A 117 14.83 24.63 72.20
N THR A 118 16.04 24.66 72.73
CA THR A 118 17.10 23.72 72.33
C THR A 118 17.04 22.56 73.30
N VAL A 119 16.64 21.38 72.82
CA VAL A 119 16.65 20.15 73.62
C VAL A 119 17.75 19.22 73.12
N PRO A 120 18.47 18.56 74.03
CA PRO A 120 19.38 17.50 73.66
C PRO A 120 18.56 16.28 73.23
N VAL A 121 18.86 15.75 72.05
CA VAL A 121 18.19 14.57 71.47
C VAL A 121 19.27 13.54 71.19
N ASP A 122 19.02 12.28 71.55
CA ASP A 122 20.02 11.24 71.43
C ASP A 122 20.16 10.81 69.96
N GLY A 123 21.28 11.18 69.35
CA GLY A 123 21.60 10.91 67.96
C GLY A 123 22.55 9.72 67.81
N PRO A 124 22.73 9.21 66.59
CA PRO A 124 23.63 8.08 66.32
C PRO A 124 25.10 8.34 66.68
N GLN A 125 25.49 9.57 67.02
CA GLN A 125 26.84 9.93 67.48
C GLN A 125 26.89 10.52 68.90
N GLY A 126 25.80 10.45 69.67
CA GLY A 126 25.67 11.02 71.02
C GLY A 126 24.61 12.13 71.09
N LEU A 127 24.54 12.82 72.23
CA LEU A 127 23.56 13.90 72.47
C LEU A 127 23.78 15.07 71.48
N GLU A 128 22.84 15.26 70.55
CA GLU A 128 22.82 16.38 69.61
C GLU A 128 21.81 17.44 70.06
N GLU A 129 22.18 18.71 70.00
CA GLU A 129 21.27 19.81 70.30
C GLU A 129 20.36 20.09 69.10
N ARG A 130 19.05 19.92 69.27
CA ARG A 130 18.04 20.22 68.24
C ARG A 130 17.13 21.33 68.72
N SER A 131 16.95 22.34 67.87
CA SER A 131 15.98 23.40 68.11
C SER A 131 14.59 22.90 67.73
N VAL A 132 13.72 22.72 68.73
CA VAL A 132 12.32 22.35 68.55
C VAL A 132 11.44 23.41 69.19
N ARG A 133 10.18 23.50 68.74
CA ARG A 133 9.20 24.35 69.41
C ARG A 133 8.52 23.52 70.49
N LEU A 134 8.65 23.94 71.73
CA LEU A 134 7.95 23.36 72.88
C LEU A 134 6.88 24.36 73.30
N GLY A 135 5.64 23.91 73.40
CA GLY A 135 4.55 24.67 74.01
C GLY A 135 3.91 23.84 75.12
N VAL A 136 3.13 24.51 75.98
CA VAL A 136 2.40 23.88 77.09
C VAL A 136 0.97 23.73 76.64
N PRO A 137 0.42 22.51 76.51
CA PRO A 137 -0.98 22.31 76.14
C PRO A 137 -1.90 23.09 77.06
N GLN A 138 -2.92 23.72 76.50
CA GLN A 138 -3.88 24.52 77.25
C GLN A 138 -5.26 23.85 77.16
N LEU A 139 -5.93 23.66 78.30
CA LEU A 139 -7.36 23.44 78.33
C LEU A 139 -8.04 24.80 78.15
N VAL A 140 -8.73 24.97 77.03
CA VAL A 140 -9.34 26.24 76.66
C VAL A 140 -10.85 26.11 76.64
N THR A 141 -11.52 26.91 77.46
CA THR A 141 -12.97 27.06 77.46
C THR A 141 -13.35 28.41 76.87
N VAL A 142 -14.12 28.40 75.80
CA VAL A 142 -14.71 29.59 75.18
C VAL A 142 -16.18 29.64 75.55
N THR A 143 -16.61 30.75 76.11
CA THR A 143 -17.98 30.97 76.57
C THR A 143 -18.51 32.27 75.98
N LEU A 144 -19.56 32.16 75.17
CA LEU A 144 -20.35 33.27 74.64
C LEU A 144 -21.63 33.42 75.47
N ARG A 145 -21.85 34.59 76.04
CA ARG A 145 -23.07 34.90 76.81
C ARG A 145 -23.89 35.94 76.09
N TYR A 146 -25.08 35.56 75.68
CA TYR A 146 -26.05 36.45 75.07
C TYR A 146 -27.08 36.89 76.13
N PRO A 147 -27.51 38.17 76.14
CA PRO A 147 -28.63 38.59 76.97
C PRO A 147 -29.90 37.79 76.62
N GLY A 148 -30.77 37.52 77.60
CA GLY A 148 -32.00 36.71 77.40
C GLY A 148 -33.03 37.29 76.40
N SER A 149 -32.81 38.51 75.91
CA SER A 149 -33.58 39.13 74.83
C SER A 149 -33.21 38.64 73.43
N TRP A 150 -32.07 37.94 73.28
CA TRP A 150 -31.56 37.41 72.02
C TRP A 150 -32.16 36.04 71.71
N GLU A 151 -32.34 35.73 70.42
CA GLU A 151 -32.74 34.40 69.97
C GLU A 151 -31.52 33.66 69.40
N VAL A 152 -30.92 32.78 70.21
CA VAL A 152 -29.70 32.06 69.85
C VAL A 152 -30.06 30.75 69.15
N THR A 153 -29.54 30.58 67.93
CA THR A 153 -29.56 29.29 67.23
C THR A 153 -28.34 28.50 67.67
N ALA A 154 -28.55 27.58 68.61
CA ALA A 154 -27.50 26.71 69.11
C ALA A 154 -26.89 25.90 67.94
N PRO A 155 -25.55 25.93 67.73
CA PRO A 155 -24.93 25.07 66.73
C PRO A 155 -25.12 23.59 67.14
N SER A 156 -25.51 22.72 66.19
CA SER A 156 -25.72 21.29 66.43
C SER A 156 -24.42 20.47 66.50
N ALA A 157 -23.34 21.11 66.94
CA ALA A 157 -22.01 20.51 67.02
C ALA A 157 -21.78 19.86 68.39
N ASN A 158 -21.32 18.61 68.37
CA ASN A 158 -20.93 17.89 69.59
C ASN A 158 -19.79 18.64 70.30
N GLY A 159 -19.87 18.79 71.62
CA GLY A 159 -18.88 19.54 72.43
C GLY A 159 -19.24 21.00 72.69
N VAL A 160 -20.39 21.48 72.18
CA VAL A 160 -20.97 22.78 72.53
C VAL A 160 -22.06 22.59 73.59
N ALA A 161 -21.87 23.18 74.77
CA ALA A 161 -22.84 23.20 75.84
C ALA A 161 -23.63 24.51 75.83
N VAL A 162 -24.96 24.41 75.77
CA VAL A 162 -25.87 25.56 75.84
C VAL A 162 -26.64 25.53 77.15
N ARG A 163 -26.52 26.60 77.93
CA ARG A 163 -27.26 26.81 79.17
C ARG A 163 -28.12 28.07 79.03
N VAL A 164 -29.43 27.91 79.18
CA VAL A 164 -30.39 29.02 79.11
C VAL A 164 -30.91 29.33 80.51
N THR A 165 -30.88 30.60 80.91
CA THR A 165 -31.49 31.12 82.15
C THR A 165 -32.52 32.21 81.81
N GLU A 166 -33.25 32.72 82.81
CA GLU A 166 -34.19 33.84 82.58
C GLU A 166 -33.49 35.15 82.19
N GLN A 167 -32.18 35.28 82.40
CA GLN A 167 -31.43 36.52 82.21
C GLN A 167 -30.39 36.44 81.08
N GLU A 168 -29.86 35.25 80.77
CA GLU A 168 -28.80 35.06 79.77
C GLU A 168 -28.87 33.66 79.11
N ILE A 169 -28.34 33.58 77.88
CA ILE A 169 -28.09 32.35 77.12
C ILE A 169 -26.57 32.18 77.00
N GLU A 170 -26.04 31.15 77.63
CA GLU A 170 -24.61 30.81 77.64
C GLU A 170 -24.35 29.67 76.65
N VAL A 171 -23.48 29.90 75.67
CA VAL A 171 -22.98 28.89 74.73
C VAL A 171 -21.49 28.73 74.98
N SER A 172 -21.07 27.54 75.37
CA SER A 172 -19.68 27.27 75.69
C SER A 172 -19.14 26.06 74.95
N THR A 173 -17.86 26.06 74.64
CA THR A 173 -17.13 24.89 74.15
C THR A 173 -15.80 24.81 74.88
N THR A 174 -15.32 23.60 75.12
CA THR A 174 -14.04 23.35 75.79
C THR A 174 -13.26 22.34 74.97
N ASP A 175 -11.99 22.65 74.70
CA ASP A 175 -11.10 21.77 73.95
C ASP A 175 -9.64 21.91 74.42
N LEU A 176 -8.82 20.94 74.05
CA LEU A 176 -7.39 20.94 74.31
C LEU A 176 -6.61 21.46 73.10
N LEU A 177 -5.86 22.53 73.30
CA LEU A 177 -4.97 23.07 72.27
C LEU A 177 -3.53 22.58 72.48
N PHE A 178 -2.97 21.94 71.45
CA PHE A 178 -1.61 21.34 71.46
C PHE A 178 -0.63 22.04 70.51
N PRO A 179 0.16 23.00 70.97
CA PRO A 179 1.27 23.57 70.20
C PRO A 179 2.50 22.66 70.21
N PRO A 180 3.24 22.45 69.08
CA PRO A 180 3.03 22.94 67.71
C PRO A 180 2.40 21.89 66.76
N LEU A 181 1.84 20.79 67.28
CA LEU A 181 1.57 19.58 66.50
C LEU A 181 0.41 19.72 65.51
N THR A 182 -0.63 20.49 65.84
CA THR A 182 -1.88 20.47 65.06
C THR A 182 -2.19 21.77 64.34
N GLY A 183 -1.56 22.90 64.69
CA GLY A 183 -1.93 24.22 64.14
C GLY A 183 -3.41 24.58 64.35
N THR A 184 -4.09 23.84 65.23
CA THR A 184 -5.54 23.90 65.40
C THR A 184 -5.94 25.13 66.17
N GLU A 185 -7.08 25.67 65.76
CA GLU A 185 -7.75 26.80 66.37
C GLU A 185 -9.06 26.27 66.93
N LEU A 186 -9.31 26.51 68.22
CA LEU A 186 -10.62 26.23 68.80
C LEU A 186 -11.57 27.32 68.31
N ALA A 187 -12.50 26.93 67.43
CA ALA A 187 -13.47 27.85 66.84
C ALA A 187 -14.88 27.54 67.36
N LEU A 188 -15.52 28.54 67.95
CA LEU A 188 -16.93 28.52 68.32
C LEU A 188 -17.70 29.48 67.42
N GLN A 189 -18.63 28.93 66.63
CA GLN A 189 -19.48 29.71 65.73
C GLN A 189 -20.95 29.62 66.20
N VAL A 190 -21.55 30.77 66.50
CA VAL A 190 -22.91 30.84 67.03
C VAL A 190 -23.73 31.82 66.19
N GLY A 191 -24.85 31.35 65.64
CA GLY A 191 -25.83 32.19 64.98
C GLY A 191 -26.87 32.71 65.98
N ALA A 192 -27.18 33.99 65.97
CA ALA A 192 -28.21 34.57 66.82
C ALA A 192 -28.94 35.73 66.15
N VAL A 193 -30.23 35.91 66.48
CA VAL A 193 -30.98 37.11 66.11
C VAL A 193 -30.79 38.15 67.22
N PRO A 194 -30.31 39.36 66.90
CA PRO A 194 -29.99 40.40 67.89
C PRO A 194 -31.20 40.87 68.71
N GLY A 195 -30.97 41.01 70.03
CA GLY A 195 -31.90 41.59 71.00
C GLY A 195 -31.28 42.80 71.71
N ALA A 196 -31.92 43.31 72.76
CA ALA A 196 -31.38 44.43 73.54
C ALA A 196 -30.18 44.00 74.41
N GLY A 197 -29.08 44.75 74.39
CA GLY A 197 -27.83 44.47 75.10
C GLY A 197 -26.82 43.72 74.23
N THR A 198 -25.53 43.82 74.56
CA THR A 198 -24.44 43.20 73.81
C THR A 198 -24.02 41.83 74.39
N PRO A 199 -23.60 40.88 73.55
CA PRO A 199 -23.07 39.60 74.02
C PRO A 199 -21.65 39.74 74.60
N ASP A 200 -21.35 38.95 75.61
CA ASP A 200 -20.05 38.89 76.29
C ASP A 200 -19.29 37.62 75.85
N VAL A 201 -17.96 37.74 75.67
CA VAL A 201 -17.09 36.62 75.33
C VAL A 201 -16.09 36.43 76.46
N ARG A 202 -16.06 35.23 77.01
CA ARG A 202 -15.10 34.80 78.03
C ARG A 202 -14.26 33.67 77.49
N VAL A 203 -12.94 33.83 77.53
CA VAL A 203 -11.99 32.77 77.17
C VAL A 203 -11.16 32.45 78.41
N GLU A 204 -11.27 31.22 78.87
CA GLU A 204 -10.47 30.69 79.97
C GLU A 204 -9.44 29.73 79.39
N ALA A 205 -8.15 30.02 79.58
CA ALA A 205 -7.07 29.14 79.18
C ALA A 205 -6.27 28.70 80.39
N THR A 206 -6.29 27.40 80.66
CA THR A 206 -5.58 26.80 81.79
C THR A 206 -4.40 26.00 81.25
N PRO A 207 -3.15 26.37 81.60
CA PRO A 207 -1.99 25.56 81.28
C PRO A 207 -2.11 24.20 81.97
N LEU A 208 -1.91 23.13 81.21
CA LEU A 208 -1.76 21.81 81.79
C LEU A 208 -0.33 21.66 82.32
N SER A 209 -0.13 21.98 83.60
CA SER A 209 1.08 21.61 84.33
C SER A 209 0.96 20.19 84.90
N ASP A 210 2.09 19.54 85.17
CA ASP A 210 2.24 18.13 85.56
C ASP A 210 1.35 17.65 86.74
N ASP A 211 0.73 18.55 87.49
CA ASP A 211 -0.13 18.24 88.63
C ASP A 211 -1.65 18.25 88.33
N ALA A 212 -2.11 18.62 87.11
CA ALA A 212 -3.53 18.68 86.77
C ALA A 212 -4.07 17.33 86.25
N GLU A 213 -4.88 16.64 87.04
CA GLU A 213 -5.63 15.45 86.60
C GLU A 213 -6.84 15.90 85.78
N VAL A 214 -6.72 15.87 84.46
CA VAL A 214 -7.81 16.19 83.52
C VAL A 214 -8.60 14.92 83.23
N ASP A 215 -9.81 14.83 83.76
CA ASP A 215 -10.77 13.77 83.45
C ASP A 215 -11.40 14.06 82.07
N LEU A 216 -10.72 13.65 81.00
CA LEU A 216 -11.28 13.65 79.65
C LEU A 216 -12.28 12.50 79.54
N SER A 217 -13.57 12.79 79.40
CA SER A 217 -14.62 11.78 79.23
C SER A 217 -14.29 10.82 78.09
N GLU A 218 -14.41 9.50 78.33
CA GLU A 218 -14.14 8.40 77.37
C GLU A 218 -14.76 8.63 75.97
N GLU A 219 -15.87 9.37 75.90
CA GLU A 219 -16.65 9.64 74.69
C GLU A 219 -15.91 10.46 73.60
N LEU A 220 -14.90 11.26 73.96
CA LEU A 220 -14.13 12.06 72.99
C LEU A 220 -12.99 11.26 72.33
N LEU A 221 -12.41 10.28 73.01
CA LEU A 221 -11.34 9.42 72.47
C LEU A 221 -11.89 8.32 71.56
N ASP A 222 -13.06 7.76 71.85
CA ASP A 222 -13.67 6.70 71.02
C ASP A 222 -14.17 7.21 69.67
N ARG A 223 -14.56 8.49 69.58
CA ARG A 223 -15.23 9.04 68.40
C ARG A 223 -14.30 9.26 67.20
N ASP A 224 -13.13 9.83 67.43
CA ASP A 224 -12.14 10.08 66.37
C ASP A 224 -11.52 8.75 65.90
N SER A 225 -11.38 7.79 66.81
CA SER A 225 -10.97 6.42 66.53
C SER A 225 -11.97 5.70 65.60
N ALA A 226 -13.27 5.80 65.88
CA ALA A 226 -14.31 5.12 65.11
C ALA A 226 -14.48 5.68 63.69
N ALA A 227 -14.36 7.00 63.50
CA ALA A 227 -14.42 7.62 62.17
C ALA A 227 -13.22 7.23 61.29
N VAL A 228 -12.02 7.16 61.87
CA VAL A 228 -10.81 6.70 61.20
C VAL A 228 -10.92 5.21 60.86
N LEU A 229 -11.42 4.39 61.77
CA LEU A 229 -11.64 2.95 61.54
C LEU A 229 -12.69 2.68 60.45
N ALA A 230 -13.78 3.46 60.38
CA ALA A 230 -14.79 3.31 59.33
C ALA A 230 -14.29 3.76 57.96
N ALA A 231 -13.48 4.82 57.89
CA ALA A 231 -12.83 5.25 56.66
C ALA A 231 -11.79 4.21 56.18
N LEU A 232 -11.02 3.63 57.10
CA LEU A 232 -10.09 2.53 56.81
C LEU A 232 -10.85 1.28 56.35
N SER A 233 -11.94 0.89 57.01
CA SER A 233 -12.72 -0.29 56.62
C SER A 233 -13.41 -0.13 55.25
N SER A 234 -13.85 1.08 54.93
CA SER A 234 -14.39 1.40 53.59
C SER A 234 -13.31 1.35 52.51
N LEU A 235 -12.06 1.70 52.85
CA LEU A 235 -10.93 1.60 51.93
C LEU A 235 -10.51 0.15 51.68
N THR A 236 -10.66 -0.73 52.68
CA THR A 236 -10.22 -2.13 52.64
C THR A 236 -11.28 -3.12 52.18
N GLY A 237 -12.57 -2.78 52.28
CA GLY A 237 -13.66 -3.63 51.79
C GLY A 237 -14.00 -3.29 50.35
N ASP A 238 -15.10 -2.56 50.19
CA ASP A 238 -15.74 -2.31 48.89
C ASP A 238 -14.83 -1.57 47.88
N GLY A 239 -13.96 -0.68 48.36
CA GLY A 239 -13.09 0.13 47.50
C GLY A 239 -11.94 -0.64 46.86
N ALA A 240 -11.27 -1.51 47.63
CA ALA A 240 -10.18 -2.34 47.14
C ALA A 240 -10.70 -3.48 46.25
N GLU A 241 -11.79 -4.13 46.64
CA GLU A 241 -12.42 -5.18 45.82
C GLU A 241 -12.90 -4.62 44.46
N ALA A 242 -13.56 -3.46 44.44
CA ALA A 242 -13.99 -2.83 43.18
C ALA A 242 -12.80 -2.41 42.30
N LEU A 243 -11.65 -2.08 42.89
CA LEU A 243 -10.43 -1.74 42.16
C LEU A 243 -9.81 -2.99 41.52
N VAL A 244 -9.77 -4.11 42.25
CA VAL A 244 -9.33 -5.42 41.76
C VAL A 244 -10.24 -5.89 40.62
N GLU A 245 -11.56 -5.92 40.83
CA GLU A 245 -12.51 -6.33 39.79
C GLU A 245 -12.42 -5.44 38.54
N GLY A 246 -12.21 -4.13 38.72
CA GLY A 246 -12.01 -3.19 37.61
C GLY A 246 -10.70 -3.42 36.86
N ALA A 247 -9.62 -3.75 37.56
CA ALA A 247 -8.32 -4.06 36.98
C ALA A 247 -8.36 -5.40 36.22
N ASP A 248 -8.94 -6.44 36.83
CA ASP A 248 -9.14 -7.76 36.21
C ASP A 248 -10.00 -7.64 34.95
N GLY A 249 -11.13 -6.92 35.02
CA GLY A 249 -11.98 -6.72 33.85
C GLY A 249 -11.31 -5.95 32.72
N LEU A 250 -10.37 -5.04 33.05
CA LEU A 250 -9.58 -4.33 32.04
C LEU A 250 -8.46 -5.22 31.48
N ALA A 251 -7.86 -6.09 32.29
CA ALA A 251 -6.88 -7.08 31.85
C ALA A 251 -7.52 -8.09 30.89
N GLU A 252 -8.68 -8.67 31.24
CA GLU A 252 -9.45 -9.56 30.35
C GLU A 252 -9.83 -8.87 29.03
N GLY A 253 -10.21 -7.58 29.10
CA GLY A 253 -10.47 -6.78 27.90
C GLY A 253 -9.22 -6.53 27.05
N GLY A 254 -8.06 -6.37 27.69
CA GLY A 254 -6.75 -6.27 27.04
C GLY A 254 -6.37 -7.57 26.34
N ASP A 255 -6.51 -8.71 27.02
CA ASP A 255 -6.25 -10.04 26.46
C ASP A 255 -7.15 -10.34 25.26
N ALA A 256 -8.45 -10.04 25.36
CA ALA A 256 -9.38 -10.22 24.24
C ALA A 256 -9.02 -9.33 23.03
N LEU A 257 -8.48 -8.13 23.27
CA LEU A 257 -8.00 -7.26 22.19
C LEU A 257 -6.67 -7.75 21.61
N ALA A 258 -5.79 -8.34 22.44
CA ALA A 258 -4.55 -8.96 22.00
C ALA A 258 -4.85 -10.17 21.09
N GLU A 259 -5.75 -11.07 21.51
CA GLU A 259 -6.21 -12.19 20.68
C GLU A 259 -6.78 -11.70 19.33
N GLY A 260 -7.59 -10.63 19.34
CA GLY A 260 -8.11 -10.04 18.11
C GLY A 260 -7.03 -9.42 17.21
N ALA A 261 -5.95 -8.89 17.81
CA ALA A 261 -4.80 -8.36 17.07
C ALA A 261 -3.94 -9.49 16.48
N ASP A 262 -3.77 -10.60 17.19
CA ASP A 262 -3.11 -11.82 16.68
C ASP A 262 -3.90 -12.45 15.52
N GLU A 263 -5.24 -12.51 15.63
CA GLU A 263 -6.10 -12.97 14.52
C GLU A 263 -5.96 -12.08 13.29
N LEU A 264 -5.88 -10.75 13.48
CA LEU A 264 -5.63 -9.80 12.40
C LEU A 264 -4.24 -10.02 11.79
N ALA A 265 -3.21 -10.23 12.59
CA ALA A 265 -1.85 -10.51 12.12
C ALA A 265 -1.83 -11.78 11.25
N GLY A 266 -2.43 -12.87 11.73
CA GLY A 266 -2.53 -14.11 10.97
C GLY A 266 -3.31 -13.96 9.65
N GLY A 267 -4.40 -13.17 9.64
CA GLY A 267 -5.14 -12.87 8.42
C GLY A 267 -4.36 -12.02 7.41
N LEU A 268 -3.47 -11.14 7.89
CA LEU A 268 -2.58 -10.33 7.05
C LEU A 268 -1.43 -11.17 6.49
N ASP A 269 -0.91 -12.15 7.23
CA ASP A 269 0.05 -13.14 6.72
C ASP A 269 -0.57 -14.00 5.61
N GLU A 270 -1.80 -14.49 5.80
CA GLU A 270 -2.52 -15.22 4.75
C GLU A 270 -2.74 -14.38 3.49
N LEU A 271 -3.01 -13.08 3.66
CA LEU A 271 -3.11 -12.14 2.54
C LEU A 271 -1.76 -11.99 1.83
N ALA A 272 -0.66 -11.83 2.56
CA ALA A 272 0.68 -11.73 2.00
C ALA A 272 1.05 -13.00 1.21
N ASP A 273 0.77 -14.18 1.75
CA ASP A 273 0.98 -15.46 1.06
C ASP A 273 0.13 -15.58 -0.22
N GLY A 274 -1.14 -15.19 -0.15
CA GLY A 274 -2.05 -15.18 -1.31
C GLY A 274 -1.58 -14.22 -2.40
N VAL A 275 -1.05 -13.05 -2.03
CA VAL A 275 -0.47 -12.09 -2.96
C VAL A 275 0.84 -12.63 -3.56
N GLY A 276 1.66 -13.35 -2.79
CA GLY A 276 2.85 -14.02 -3.30
C GLY A 276 2.53 -15.10 -4.36
N GLN A 277 1.41 -15.82 -4.23
CA GLN A 277 0.96 -16.75 -5.27
C GLN A 277 0.48 -16.03 -6.53
N LEU A 278 -0.20 -14.88 -6.37
CA LEU A 278 -0.60 -14.04 -7.49
C LEU A 278 0.64 -13.51 -8.23
N ASP A 279 1.67 -13.08 -7.49
CA ASP A 279 2.93 -12.57 -8.03
C ASP A 279 3.61 -13.60 -8.93
N ALA A 280 3.78 -14.83 -8.44
CA ALA A 280 4.32 -15.94 -9.23
C ALA A 280 3.51 -16.23 -10.50
N GLY A 281 2.17 -16.15 -10.42
CA GLY A 281 1.30 -16.35 -11.58
C GLY A 281 1.38 -15.20 -12.60
N LEU A 282 1.62 -13.97 -12.14
CA LEU A 282 1.83 -12.80 -13.00
C LEU A 282 3.17 -12.85 -13.71
N ASP A 283 4.22 -13.36 -13.05
CA ASP A 283 5.52 -13.62 -13.67
C ASP A 283 5.41 -14.67 -14.79
N GLU A 284 4.74 -15.81 -14.53
CA GLU A 284 4.50 -16.83 -15.57
C GLU A 284 3.73 -16.27 -16.77
N LEU A 285 2.73 -15.42 -16.50
CA LEU A 285 1.94 -14.76 -17.53
C LEU A 285 2.77 -13.73 -18.32
N ALA A 286 3.64 -12.98 -17.65
CA ALA A 286 4.56 -12.04 -18.28
C ALA A 286 5.54 -12.78 -19.20
N ASP A 287 6.18 -13.84 -18.71
CA ASP A 287 7.10 -14.68 -19.47
C ASP A 287 6.42 -15.30 -20.71
N GLY A 288 5.24 -15.90 -20.53
CA GLY A 288 4.47 -16.48 -21.63
C GLY A 288 4.06 -15.44 -22.67
N SER A 289 3.73 -14.22 -22.26
CA SER A 289 3.41 -13.13 -23.19
C SER A 289 4.64 -12.63 -23.95
N GLN A 290 5.82 -12.61 -23.34
CA GLN A 290 7.07 -12.27 -24.01
C GLN A 290 7.48 -13.35 -25.03
N GLU A 291 7.30 -14.64 -24.69
CA GLU A 291 7.54 -15.74 -25.63
C GLU A 291 6.63 -15.62 -26.85
N LEU A 292 5.34 -15.37 -26.64
CA LEU A 292 4.38 -15.18 -27.73
C LEU A 292 4.68 -13.91 -28.55
N ALA A 293 5.15 -12.84 -27.92
CA ALA A 293 5.61 -11.64 -28.62
C ALA A 293 6.82 -11.94 -29.52
N GLY A 294 7.78 -12.72 -29.00
CA GLY A 294 8.92 -13.22 -29.77
C GLY A 294 8.49 -14.02 -30.99
N GLY A 295 7.58 -14.99 -30.81
CA GLY A 295 7.02 -15.77 -31.91
C GLY A 295 6.25 -14.93 -32.93
N GLY A 296 5.53 -13.89 -32.48
CA GLY A 296 4.88 -12.92 -33.35
C GLY A 296 5.88 -12.13 -34.21
N ALA A 297 7.01 -11.72 -33.62
CA ALA A 297 8.09 -11.03 -34.33
C ALA A 297 8.78 -11.95 -35.37
N GLU A 298 9.02 -13.22 -35.02
CA GLU A 298 9.55 -14.22 -35.96
C GLU A 298 8.62 -14.45 -37.15
N LEU A 299 7.31 -14.57 -36.89
CA LEU A 299 6.30 -14.72 -37.93
C LEU A 299 6.26 -13.48 -38.84
N ALA A 300 6.36 -12.27 -38.28
CA ALA A 300 6.42 -11.04 -39.05
C ALA A 300 7.67 -11.00 -39.96
N ALA A 301 8.83 -11.43 -39.45
CA ALA A 301 10.06 -11.50 -40.22
C ALA A 301 9.97 -12.54 -41.36
N GLY A 302 9.43 -13.74 -41.07
CA GLY A 302 9.22 -14.79 -42.07
C GLY A 302 8.27 -14.34 -43.19
N ASN A 303 7.21 -13.61 -42.84
CA ASN A 303 6.30 -13.05 -43.82
C ASN A 303 6.90 -11.91 -44.65
N ALA A 304 7.79 -11.10 -44.07
CA ALA A 304 8.55 -10.11 -44.84
C ALA A 304 9.46 -10.79 -45.87
N GLN A 305 10.08 -11.92 -45.51
CA GLN A 305 10.86 -12.73 -46.44
C GLN A 305 9.99 -13.34 -47.55
N LEU A 306 8.80 -13.83 -47.21
CA LEU A 306 7.84 -14.33 -48.21
C LEU A 306 7.42 -13.21 -49.18
N ALA A 307 7.12 -12.01 -48.68
CA ALA A 307 6.77 -10.87 -49.51
C ALA A 307 7.92 -10.47 -50.46
N ALA A 308 9.17 -10.49 -49.96
CA ALA A 308 10.35 -10.21 -50.78
C ALA A 308 10.55 -11.28 -51.88
N GLY A 309 10.40 -12.57 -51.54
CA GLY A 309 10.49 -13.65 -52.52
C GLY A 309 9.37 -13.60 -53.57
N SER A 310 8.16 -13.23 -53.16
CA SER A 310 7.05 -12.98 -54.09
C SER A 310 7.36 -11.80 -55.02
N ALA A 311 7.97 -10.71 -54.52
CA ALA A 311 8.37 -9.60 -55.38
C ALA A 311 9.41 -10.01 -56.43
N GLU A 312 10.39 -10.85 -56.07
CA GLU A 312 11.37 -11.39 -57.02
C GLU A 312 10.70 -12.27 -58.09
N LEU A 313 9.72 -13.09 -57.69
CA LEU A 313 8.95 -13.90 -58.63
C LEU A 313 8.06 -13.03 -59.54
N ALA A 314 7.46 -11.96 -59.02
CA ALA A 314 6.70 -10.99 -59.80
C ALA A 314 7.59 -10.31 -60.86
N ASP A 315 8.79 -9.89 -60.49
CA ASP A 315 9.76 -9.32 -61.43
C ASP A 315 10.17 -10.33 -62.51
N GLY A 316 10.44 -11.59 -62.14
CA GLY A 316 10.77 -12.64 -63.09
C GLY A 316 9.63 -12.95 -64.07
N THR A 317 8.38 -13.00 -63.57
CA THR A 317 7.20 -13.22 -64.41
C THR A 317 6.89 -12.02 -65.30
N ALA A 318 7.14 -10.80 -64.84
CA ALA A 318 7.04 -9.59 -65.65
C ALA A 318 8.07 -9.59 -66.80
N GLN A 319 9.30 -10.02 -66.54
CA GLN A 319 10.32 -10.17 -67.58
C GLN A 319 9.92 -11.23 -68.63
N LEU A 320 9.38 -12.36 -68.17
CA LEU A 320 8.86 -13.40 -69.06
C LEU A 320 7.70 -12.87 -69.91
N ALA A 321 6.70 -12.24 -69.29
CA ALA A 321 5.56 -11.63 -69.97
C ALA A 321 5.97 -10.54 -70.95
N ALA A 322 7.06 -9.81 -70.66
CA ALA A 322 7.61 -8.81 -71.55
C ALA A 322 8.38 -9.37 -72.74
N GLY A 323 8.81 -10.64 -72.72
CA GLY A 323 9.59 -11.29 -73.78
C GLY A 323 8.79 -12.25 -74.69
N LEU A 324 7.71 -12.82 -74.16
CA LEU A 324 6.85 -13.75 -74.93
C LEU A 324 6.19 -13.11 -76.16
N PRO A 325 5.68 -11.86 -76.13
CA PRO A 325 5.08 -11.24 -77.31
C PRO A 325 6.04 -11.12 -78.49
N GLN A 326 7.33 -10.86 -78.25
CA GLN A 326 8.36 -10.77 -79.28
C GLN A 326 8.64 -12.14 -79.89
N LEU A 327 8.62 -13.19 -79.07
CA LEU A 327 8.80 -14.56 -79.54
C LEU A 327 7.58 -15.02 -80.38
N ALA A 328 6.35 -14.69 -79.95
CA ALA A 328 5.13 -14.96 -80.72
C ALA A 328 5.15 -14.25 -82.07
N GLN A 329 5.52 -12.96 -82.09
CA GLN A 329 5.70 -12.19 -83.33
C GLN A 329 6.75 -12.81 -84.24
N GLY A 330 7.87 -13.29 -83.68
CA GLY A 330 8.90 -14.00 -84.44
C GLY A 330 8.38 -15.30 -85.07
N ALA A 331 7.64 -16.11 -84.31
CA ALA A 331 7.02 -17.34 -84.82
C ALA A 331 5.98 -17.04 -85.91
N GLN A 332 5.15 -16.01 -85.74
CA GLN A 332 4.19 -15.54 -86.75
C GLN A 332 4.90 -15.06 -88.03
N ALA A 333 6.02 -14.35 -87.89
CA ALA A 333 6.82 -13.89 -89.03
C ALA A 333 7.43 -15.07 -89.81
N VAL A 334 7.95 -16.08 -89.10
CA VAL A 334 8.41 -17.34 -89.72
C VAL A 334 7.27 -18.01 -90.46
N ALA A 335 6.11 -18.18 -89.82
CA ALA A 335 4.94 -18.80 -90.43
C ALA A 335 4.51 -18.07 -91.72
N ALA A 336 4.45 -16.74 -91.68
CA ALA A 336 4.12 -15.91 -92.85
C ALA A 336 5.15 -16.09 -93.98
N GLY A 337 6.45 -15.99 -93.68
CA GLY A 337 7.51 -16.17 -94.68
C GLY A 337 7.53 -17.57 -95.29
N THR A 338 7.24 -18.61 -94.50
CA THR A 338 7.16 -19.99 -95.01
C THR A 338 5.93 -20.24 -95.88
N ARG A 339 4.81 -19.55 -95.65
CA ARG A 339 3.65 -19.58 -96.55
C ARG A 339 3.97 -18.90 -97.88
N GLU A 340 4.61 -17.74 -97.83
CA GLU A 340 5.06 -17.04 -99.04
C GLU A 340 6.02 -17.92 -99.86
N LEU A 341 6.97 -18.59 -99.21
CA LEU A 341 7.86 -19.54 -99.88
C LEU A 341 7.08 -20.72 -100.49
N ALA A 342 6.09 -21.27 -99.77
CA ALA A 342 5.25 -22.36 -100.27
C ALA A 342 4.49 -21.95 -101.55
N ASP A 343 3.95 -20.73 -101.58
CA ASP A 343 3.24 -20.17 -102.73
C ASP A 343 4.17 -19.99 -103.94
N GLN A 344 5.39 -19.49 -103.72
CA GLN A 344 6.41 -19.34 -104.76
C GLN A 344 6.87 -20.70 -105.31
N LEU A 345 7.08 -21.69 -104.43
CA LEU A 345 7.41 -23.05 -104.83
C LEU A 345 6.27 -23.71 -105.63
N GLY A 346 5.01 -23.46 -105.24
CA GLY A 346 3.84 -23.93 -105.99
C GLY A 346 3.76 -23.32 -107.38
N THR A 347 4.07 -22.03 -107.50
CA THR A 347 4.15 -21.32 -108.80
C THR A 347 5.27 -21.90 -109.67
N ALA A 348 6.43 -22.20 -109.08
CA ALA A 348 7.55 -22.82 -109.80
C ALA A 348 7.23 -24.26 -110.24
N ALA A 349 6.52 -25.04 -109.43
CA ALA A 349 6.06 -26.38 -109.79
C ALA A 349 5.12 -26.35 -111.00
N ALA A 350 4.13 -25.45 -110.98
CA ALA A 350 3.21 -25.26 -112.11
C ALA A 350 3.97 -24.86 -113.39
N GLY A 351 4.94 -23.95 -113.28
CA GLY A 351 5.77 -23.58 -114.43
C GLY A 351 6.64 -24.72 -114.98
N ALA A 352 7.11 -25.64 -114.12
CA ALA A 352 7.83 -26.83 -114.53
C ALA A 352 6.90 -27.82 -115.26
N ASP A 353 5.66 -28.00 -114.77
CA ASP A 353 4.64 -28.79 -115.48
C ASP A 353 4.30 -28.20 -116.85
N ASP A 354 4.09 -26.88 -116.93
CA ASP A 354 3.83 -26.17 -118.20
C ASP A 354 4.98 -26.37 -119.21
N LEU A 355 6.23 -26.28 -118.75
CA LEU A 355 7.41 -26.51 -119.60
C LEU A 355 7.49 -27.97 -120.05
N ALA A 356 7.11 -28.91 -119.19
CA ALA A 356 7.07 -30.32 -119.54
C ALA A 356 6.00 -30.63 -120.60
N ASP A 357 4.85 -29.96 -120.54
CA ASP A 357 3.76 -30.15 -121.49
C ASP A 357 4.05 -29.47 -122.83
N GLY A 358 4.59 -28.25 -122.82
CA GLY A 358 5.09 -27.60 -124.03
C GLY A 358 6.25 -28.36 -124.69
N GLY A 359 7.12 -28.98 -123.88
CA GLY A 359 8.15 -29.90 -124.36
C GLY A 359 7.55 -31.09 -125.12
N ARG A 360 6.54 -31.77 -124.56
CA ARG A 360 5.87 -32.88 -125.26
C ARG A 360 5.24 -32.44 -126.59
N GLU A 361 4.64 -31.25 -126.63
CA GLU A 361 4.08 -30.70 -127.87
C GLU A 361 5.16 -30.51 -128.95
N LEU A 362 6.32 -29.96 -128.56
CA LEU A 362 7.47 -29.83 -129.44
C LEU A 362 8.01 -31.18 -129.90
N ALA A 363 8.09 -32.18 -129.01
CA ALA A 363 8.53 -33.53 -129.36
C ALA A 363 7.58 -34.20 -130.37
N VAL A 364 6.26 -34.02 -130.22
CA VAL A 364 5.27 -34.47 -131.21
C VAL A 364 5.49 -33.79 -132.56
N GLY A 365 5.72 -32.47 -132.59
CA GLY A 365 6.02 -31.75 -133.82
C GLY A 365 7.34 -32.20 -134.48
N ALA A 366 8.36 -32.48 -133.69
CA ALA A 366 9.64 -33.00 -134.18
C ALA A 366 9.50 -34.41 -134.79
N ARG A 367 8.69 -35.29 -134.19
CA ARG A 367 8.36 -36.60 -134.78
C ARG A 367 7.58 -36.48 -136.08
N GLN A 368 6.60 -35.57 -136.14
CA GLN A 368 5.87 -35.30 -137.38
C GLN A 368 6.82 -34.82 -138.50
N LEU A 369 7.82 -34.00 -138.15
CA LEU A 369 8.86 -33.60 -139.09
C LEU A 369 9.75 -34.78 -139.50
N ALA A 370 10.13 -35.66 -138.57
CA ALA A 370 10.89 -36.87 -138.84
C ALA A 370 10.14 -37.82 -139.79
N GLU A 371 8.85 -38.05 -139.53
CA GLU A 371 7.96 -38.86 -140.37
C GLU A 371 7.85 -38.27 -141.78
N GLY A 372 7.53 -36.97 -141.89
CA GLY A 372 7.40 -36.32 -143.20
C GLY A 372 8.71 -36.24 -143.99
N THR A 373 9.85 -36.10 -143.31
CA THR A 373 11.18 -36.15 -143.96
C THR A 373 11.57 -37.58 -144.34
N GLY A 374 11.15 -38.58 -143.57
CA GLY A 374 11.23 -39.99 -143.94
C GLY A 374 10.40 -40.32 -145.19
N GLU A 375 9.19 -39.77 -145.30
CA GLU A 375 8.35 -39.89 -146.51
C GLU A 375 9.03 -39.23 -147.73
N LEU A 376 9.63 -38.05 -147.56
CA LEU A 376 10.44 -37.40 -148.60
C LEU A 376 11.66 -38.24 -149.02
N ALA A 377 12.35 -38.87 -148.06
CA ALA A 377 13.45 -39.78 -148.34
C ALA A 377 12.98 -41.01 -149.14
N ALA A 378 11.84 -41.60 -148.76
CA ALA A 378 11.25 -42.72 -149.48
C ALA A 378 10.84 -42.33 -150.92
N GLY A 379 10.22 -41.16 -151.10
CA GLY A 379 9.91 -40.62 -152.43
C GLY A 379 11.16 -40.32 -153.26
N ALA A 380 12.26 -39.88 -152.63
CA ALA A 380 13.55 -39.69 -153.31
C ALA A 380 14.18 -41.04 -153.73
N VAL A 381 14.01 -42.10 -152.93
CA VAL A 381 14.37 -43.48 -153.32
C VAL A 381 13.55 -43.93 -154.52
N GLU A 382 12.23 -43.74 -154.50
CA GLU A 382 11.36 -44.09 -155.63
C GLU A 382 11.75 -43.33 -156.90
N LEU A 383 12.05 -42.03 -156.79
CA LEU A 383 12.53 -41.22 -157.91
C LEU A 383 13.88 -41.74 -158.45
N ARG A 384 14.84 -42.01 -157.57
CA ARG A 384 16.14 -42.58 -157.93
C ARG A 384 15.98 -43.91 -158.66
N ASP A 385 15.21 -44.82 -158.09
CA ASP A 385 15.01 -46.17 -158.62
C ASP A 385 14.26 -46.11 -159.96
N GLY A 386 13.25 -45.25 -160.07
CA GLY A 386 12.54 -44.99 -161.33
C GLY A 386 13.43 -44.35 -162.40
N LEU A 387 14.32 -43.40 -162.04
CA LEU A 387 15.32 -42.85 -162.94
C LEU A 387 16.31 -43.92 -163.40
N ARG A 388 16.78 -44.76 -162.47
CA ARG A 388 17.68 -45.89 -162.78
C ARG A 388 17.03 -46.87 -163.75
N GLU A 389 15.76 -47.20 -163.52
CA GLU A 389 14.98 -48.07 -164.40
C GLU A 389 14.76 -47.43 -165.77
N ALA A 390 14.40 -46.15 -165.83
CA ALA A 390 14.18 -45.43 -167.08
C ALA A 390 15.47 -45.33 -167.93
N VAL A 391 16.60 -45.02 -167.29
CA VAL A 391 17.93 -45.03 -167.92
C VAL A 391 18.27 -46.43 -168.40
N GLY A 392 18.14 -47.46 -167.55
CA GLY A 392 18.49 -48.83 -167.93
C GLY A 392 17.67 -49.37 -169.11
N LYS A 393 16.44 -48.88 -169.31
CA LYS A 393 15.62 -49.19 -170.50
C LYS A 393 16.05 -48.44 -171.76
N GLN A 394 16.61 -47.24 -171.64
CA GLN A 394 16.97 -46.37 -172.77
C GLN A 394 18.45 -46.51 -173.19
N LEU A 395 19.34 -46.80 -172.23
CA LEU A 395 20.74 -47.16 -172.42
C LEU A 395 21.01 -48.46 -171.65
N PRO A 396 20.95 -49.64 -172.28
CA PRO A 396 21.49 -50.85 -171.66
C PRO A 396 22.96 -50.58 -171.28
N ALA A 397 23.39 -51.04 -170.10
CA ALA A 397 24.73 -50.77 -169.56
C ALA A 397 25.88 -51.18 -170.51
N ASP A 398 25.54 -51.99 -171.51
CA ASP A 398 26.42 -52.53 -172.50
C ASP A 398 26.18 -51.97 -173.91
N VAL A 399 25.53 -50.80 -174.12
CA VAL A 399 25.39 -50.24 -175.50
C VAL A 399 26.74 -50.17 -176.23
N LEU A 400 27.82 -49.79 -175.54
CA LEU A 400 29.17 -49.77 -176.13
C LEU A 400 29.84 -51.17 -176.16
N ALA A 401 29.44 -52.10 -175.29
CA ALA A 401 30.00 -53.45 -175.19
C ALA A 401 29.27 -54.49 -176.07
N GLU A 402 28.01 -54.24 -176.45
CA GLU A 402 27.19 -55.03 -177.38
C GLU A 402 27.30 -54.56 -178.83
N LEU A 403 27.97 -53.42 -179.08
CA LEU A 403 28.26 -52.97 -180.44
C LEU A 403 29.40 -53.81 -181.05
N PRO A 404 29.19 -54.44 -182.22
CA PRO A 404 30.25 -55.17 -182.90
C PRO A 404 31.42 -54.22 -183.27
N PRO A 405 32.68 -54.69 -183.19
CA PRO A 405 33.86 -53.85 -183.35
C PRO A 405 33.96 -53.15 -184.71
N GLU A 406 33.24 -53.62 -185.74
CA GLU A 406 33.16 -52.92 -187.02
C GLU A 406 32.34 -51.62 -186.95
N LEU A 407 31.31 -51.55 -186.12
CA LEU A 407 30.44 -50.36 -186.00
C LEU A 407 31.07 -49.28 -185.12
N LEU A 408 31.87 -49.68 -184.12
CA LEU A 408 32.60 -48.75 -183.23
C LEU A 408 33.63 -47.89 -183.98
N ALA A 409 34.15 -48.38 -185.11
CA ALA A 409 35.11 -47.64 -185.94
C ALA A 409 34.45 -46.65 -186.93
N GLU A 410 33.16 -46.80 -187.22
CA GLU A 410 32.41 -45.93 -188.14
C GLU A 410 31.56 -44.86 -187.43
N LEU A 411 31.46 -44.90 -186.10
CA LEU A 411 30.77 -43.88 -185.34
C LEU A 411 31.60 -42.59 -185.28
N PRO A 412 31.01 -41.41 -185.57
CA PRO A 412 31.68 -40.14 -185.40
C PRO A 412 32.09 -39.94 -183.93
N PRO A 413 33.27 -39.35 -183.65
CA PRO A 413 33.72 -39.07 -182.28
C PRO A 413 32.71 -38.22 -181.49
N GLU A 414 31.91 -37.38 -182.17
CA GLU A 414 30.85 -36.58 -181.54
C GLU A 414 29.72 -37.43 -180.95
N VAL A 415 29.47 -38.63 -181.50
CA VAL A 415 28.44 -39.57 -181.02
C VAL A 415 28.95 -40.34 -179.80
N LEU A 416 30.23 -40.71 -179.79
CA LEU A 416 30.88 -41.35 -178.64
C LEU A 416 30.98 -40.37 -177.46
N ASP A 417 31.42 -39.13 -177.70
CA ASP A 417 31.44 -38.07 -176.69
C ASP A 417 30.02 -37.80 -176.17
N GLY A 418 29.01 -37.76 -177.06
CA GLY A 418 27.62 -37.55 -176.67
C GLY A 418 27.05 -38.64 -175.75
N LEU A 419 27.40 -39.91 -176.00
CA LEU A 419 27.00 -41.04 -175.15
C LEU A 419 27.72 -41.03 -173.79
N GLU A 420 29.00 -40.67 -173.77
CA GLU A 420 29.78 -40.53 -172.52
C GLU A 420 29.26 -39.36 -171.66
N HIS A 421 28.98 -38.21 -172.28
CA HIS A 421 28.38 -37.05 -171.60
C HIS A 421 26.96 -37.37 -171.08
N ALA A 422 26.16 -38.15 -171.82
CA ALA A 422 24.85 -38.60 -171.36
C ALA A 422 24.95 -39.55 -170.16
N GLY A 423 25.90 -40.49 -170.17
CA GLY A 423 26.20 -41.37 -169.03
C GLY A 423 26.63 -40.59 -167.79
N ALA A 424 27.57 -39.66 -167.93
CA ALA A 424 28.03 -38.81 -166.84
C ALA A 424 26.91 -37.90 -166.28
N ALA A 425 26.04 -37.37 -167.14
CA ALA A 425 24.89 -36.58 -166.71
C ALA A 425 23.88 -37.42 -165.91
N VAL A 426 23.64 -38.66 -166.33
CA VAL A 426 22.78 -39.61 -165.60
C VAL A 426 23.38 -39.99 -164.25
N GLU A 427 24.68 -40.30 -164.21
CA GLU A 427 25.39 -40.58 -162.95
C GLU A 427 25.32 -39.38 -161.99
N GLY A 428 25.44 -38.16 -162.51
CA GLY A 428 25.28 -36.94 -161.72
C GLY A 428 23.87 -36.79 -161.12
N VAL A 429 22.82 -37.10 -161.89
CA VAL A 429 21.43 -37.06 -161.40
C VAL A 429 21.15 -38.17 -160.38
N LEU A 430 21.67 -39.37 -160.58
CA LEU A 430 21.54 -40.47 -159.61
C LEU A 430 22.31 -40.17 -158.31
N ALA A 431 23.53 -39.64 -158.42
CA ALA A 431 24.31 -39.21 -157.26
C ALA A 431 23.62 -38.07 -156.50
N PHE A 432 22.97 -37.15 -157.21
CA PHE A 432 22.14 -36.12 -156.58
C PHE A 432 20.94 -36.72 -155.84
N ALA A 433 20.24 -37.70 -156.43
CA ALA A 433 19.13 -38.38 -155.78
C ALA A 433 19.58 -39.19 -154.55
N ASP A 434 20.72 -39.88 -154.62
CA ASP A 434 21.34 -40.54 -153.46
C ASP A 434 21.71 -39.52 -152.36
N GLY A 435 22.23 -38.36 -152.75
CA GLY A 435 22.50 -37.25 -151.82
C GLY A 435 21.23 -36.71 -151.15
N LEU A 436 20.12 -36.59 -151.88
CA LEU A 436 18.82 -36.21 -151.31
C LEU A 436 18.32 -37.25 -150.30
N VAL A 437 18.40 -38.54 -150.65
CA VAL A 437 18.01 -39.63 -149.74
C VAL A 437 18.83 -39.59 -148.45
N ALA A 438 20.15 -39.42 -148.57
CA ALA A 438 21.03 -39.31 -147.41
C ALA A 438 20.66 -38.10 -146.52
N ASN A 439 20.49 -36.93 -147.12
CA ASN A 439 20.15 -35.70 -146.39
C ASN A 439 18.79 -35.78 -145.69
N PHE A 440 17.76 -36.32 -146.35
CA PHE A 440 16.44 -36.47 -145.72
C PHE A 440 16.43 -37.52 -144.62
N THR A 441 17.20 -38.61 -144.77
CA THR A 441 17.35 -39.64 -143.73
C THR A 441 18.08 -39.08 -142.50
N GLU A 442 19.15 -38.30 -142.71
CA GLU A 442 19.88 -37.64 -141.62
C GLU A 442 19.01 -36.59 -140.92
N LEU A 443 18.21 -35.81 -141.68
CA LEU A 443 17.28 -34.85 -141.10
C LEU A 443 16.18 -35.55 -140.29
N ALA A 444 15.64 -36.68 -140.76
CA ALA A 444 14.65 -37.46 -140.02
C ALA A 444 15.24 -37.97 -138.69
N ALA A 445 16.43 -38.58 -138.73
CA ALA A 445 17.13 -39.04 -137.53
C ALA A 445 17.46 -37.89 -136.57
N GLY A 446 17.84 -36.72 -137.09
CA GLY A 446 18.06 -35.52 -136.29
C GLY A 446 16.78 -35.01 -135.62
N ALA A 447 15.64 -35.04 -136.33
CA ALA A 447 14.34 -34.64 -135.79
C ALA A 447 13.85 -35.63 -134.71
N ASP A 448 14.05 -36.93 -134.89
CA ASP A 448 13.79 -37.95 -133.86
C ASP A 448 14.67 -37.75 -132.62
N ALA A 449 15.97 -37.48 -132.81
CA ALA A 449 16.89 -37.21 -131.70
C ALA A 449 16.48 -35.95 -130.90
N VAL A 450 15.99 -34.92 -131.59
CA VAL A 450 15.41 -33.74 -130.93
C VAL A 450 14.16 -34.12 -130.15
N ALA A 451 13.25 -34.92 -130.73
CA ALA A 451 12.04 -35.36 -130.05
C ALA A 451 12.36 -36.13 -128.75
N ASP A 452 13.30 -37.08 -128.82
CA ASP A 452 13.71 -37.88 -127.68
C ASP A 452 14.41 -37.03 -126.60
N GLY A 453 15.26 -36.09 -127.00
CA GLY A 453 15.90 -35.15 -126.08
C GLY A 453 14.88 -34.24 -125.38
N VAL A 454 13.88 -33.77 -126.11
CA VAL A 454 12.79 -32.94 -125.55
C VAL A 454 11.89 -33.76 -124.63
N ASP A 455 11.60 -35.03 -124.94
CA ASP A 455 10.83 -35.90 -124.04
C ASP A 455 11.60 -36.24 -122.75
N ALA A 456 12.91 -36.41 -122.83
CA ALA A 456 13.77 -36.55 -121.65
C ALA A 456 13.71 -35.28 -120.78
N LEU A 457 13.80 -34.09 -121.39
CA LEU A 457 13.65 -32.81 -120.69
C LEU A 457 12.26 -32.67 -120.06
N ALA A 458 11.20 -33.05 -120.78
CA ALA A 458 9.84 -33.03 -120.27
C ALA A 458 9.67 -33.99 -119.08
N THR A 459 10.33 -35.14 -119.09
CA THR A 459 10.34 -36.07 -117.95
C THR A 459 11.05 -35.45 -116.75
N GLY A 460 12.25 -34.89 -116.96
CA GLY A 460 13.00 -34.20 -115.90
C GLY A 460 12.24 -33.01 -115.30
N ASN A 461 11.50 -32.26 -116.12
CA ASN A 461 10.66 -31.16 -115.63
C ASN A 461 9.48 -31.64 -114.77
N ARG A 462 8.93 -32.83 -115.03
CA ARG A 462 7.90 -33.42 -114.14
C ARG A 462 8.47 -33.91 -112.83
N GLU A 463 9.67 -34.46 -112.84
CA GLU A 463 10.38 -34.82 -111.61
C GLU A 463 10.68 -33.56 -110.77
N LEU A 464 11.09 -32.47 -111.43
CA LEU A 464 11.28 -31.17 -110.78
C LEU A 464 9.96 -30.64 -110.21
N ALA A 465 8.86 -30.66 -110.97
CA ALA A 465 7.54 -30.22 -110.51
C ALA A 465 7.08 -31.04 -109.28
N ALA A 466 7.25 -32.36 -109.31
CA ALA A 466 6.95 -33.23 -108.19
C ALA A 466 7.81 -32.91 -106.95
N GLY A 467 9.12 -32.68 -107.13
CA GLY A 467 10.03 -32.29 -106.07
C GLY A 467 9.68 -30.93 -105.45
N LEU A 468 9.32 -29.94 -106.28
CA LEU A 468 8.84 -28.63 -105.84
C LEU A 468 7.50 -28.75 -105.11
N GLY A 469 6.59 -29.59 -105.58
CA GLY A 469 5.32 -29.87 -104.89
C GLY A 469 5.53 -30.51 -103.51
N ALA A 470 6.49 -31.42 -103.37
CA ALA A 470 6.87 -31.98 -102.07
C ALA A 470 7.50 -30.91 -101.15
N ALA A 471 8.33 -30.02 -101.71
CA ALA A 471 8.90 -28.89 -100.98
C ALA A 471 7.81 -27.93 -100.48
N THR A 472 6.82 -27.58 -101.33
CA THR A 472 5.64 -26.78 -100.96
C THR A 472 4.88 -27.38 -99.77
N GLN A 473 4.64 -28.69 -99.79
CA GLN A 473 3.99 -29.39 -98.67
C GLN A 473 4.83 -29.31 -97.39
N GLY A 474 6.15 -29.53 -97.49
CA GLY A 474 7.06 -29.40 -96.36
C GLY A 474 7.10 -27.99 -95.77
N THR A 475 7.12 -26.95 -96.62
CA THR A 475 7.06 -25.55 -96.18
C THR A 475 5.70 -25.18 -95.59
N GLY A 476 4.61 -25.76 -96.09
CA GLY A 476 3.28 -25.61 -95.50
C GLY A 476 3.22 -26.20 -94.09
N ALA A 477 3.72 -27.43 -93.90
CA ALA A 477 3.80 -28.05 -92.58
C ALA A 477 4.66 -27.25 -91.59
N LEU A 478 5.76 -26.66 -92.07
CA LEU A 478 6.59 -25.77 -91.26
C LEU A 478 5.85 -24.48 -90.87
N ALA A 479 5.07 -23.90 -91.80
CA ALA A 479 4.25 -22.73 -91.51
C ALA A 479 3.18 -23.00 -90.45
N ASP A 480 2.53 -24.17 -90.53
CA ASP A 480 1.53 -24.59 -89.55
C ASP A 480 2.17 -24.83 -88.18
N GLY A 481 3.33 -25.48 -88.15
CA GLY A 481 4.09 -25.68 -86.90
C GLY A 481 4.56 -24.37 -86.26
N ALA A 482 5.00 -23.40 -87.07
CA ALA A 482 5.35 -22.07 -86.59
C ALA A 482 4.12 -21.29 -86.08
N GLY A 483 2.95 -21.49 -86.70
CA GLY A 483 1.67 -20.97 -86.21
C GLY A 483 1.29 -21.55 -84.85
N GLN A 484 1.34 -22.88 -84.71
CA GLN A 484 1.08 -23.57 -83.44
C GLN A 484 2.04 -23.12 -82.33
N LEU A 485 3.31 -22.89 -82.66
CA LEU A 485 4.28 -22.35 -81.71
C LEU A 485 3.87 -20.94 -81.24
N ALA A 486 3.43 -20.07 -82.16
CA ALA A 486 2.94 -18.73 -81.79
C ALA A 486 1.73 -18.80 -80.86
N ASP A 487 0.74 -19.64 -81.19
CA ASP A 487 -0.46 -19.83 -80.36
C ASP A 487 -0.09 -20.34 -78.95
N GLY A 488 0.84 -21.30 -78.85
CA GLY A 488 1.33 -21.81 -77.57
C GLY A 488 2.12 -20.78 -76.76
N ILE A 489 2.84 -19.86 -77.41
CA ILE A 489 3.52 -18.74 -76.75
C ILE A 489 2.49 -17.75 -76.18
N ASP A 490 1.42 -17.47 -76.93
CA ASP A 490 0.34 -16.59 -76.47
C ASP A 490 -0.41 -17.20 -75.26
N GLU A 491 -0.63 -18.52 -75.25
CA GLU A 491 -1.18 -19.24 -74.09
C GLU A 491 -0.24 -19.16 -72.88
N LEU A 492 1.07 -19.37 -73.08
CA LEU A 492 2.08 -19.21 -72.04
C LEU A 492 2.12 -17.77 -71.50
N ALA A 493 1.95 -16.76 -72.35
CA ALA A 493 1.89 -15.36 -71.93
C ALA A 493 0.66 -15.11 -71.06
N GLY A 494 -0.49 -15.68 -71.41
CA GLY A 494 -1.69 -15.66 -70.58
C GLY A 494 -1.47 -16.30 -69.21
N GLY A 495 -0.84 -17.48 -69.17
CA GLY A 495 -0.50 -18.18 -67.93
C GLY A 495 0.51 -17.41 -67.06
N ALA A 496 1.52 -16.80 -67.68
CA ALA A 496 2.49 -15.94 -66.98
C ALA A 496 1.80 -14.72 -66.36
N GLY A 497 0.82 -14.12 -67.05
CA GLY A 497 0.02 -13.03 -66.50
C GLY A 497 -0.85 -13.43 -65.31
N GLN A 498 -1.44 -14.63 -65.33
CA GLN A 498 -2.19 -15.17 -64.18
C GLN A 498 -1.29 -15.44 -62.99
N LEU A 499 -0.09 -16.01 -63.23
CA LEU A 499 0.89 -16.23 -62.18
C LEU A 499 1.34 -14.91 -61.55
N ALA A 500 1.65 -13.88 -62.36
CA ALA A 500 2.01 -12.56 -61.85
C ALA A 500 0.93 -11.98 -60.92
N ALA A 501 -0.34 -12.03 -61.34
CA ALA A 501 -1.45 -11.55 -60.53
C ALA A 501 -1.61 -12.32 -59.20
N GLY A 502 -1.44 -13.66 -59.22
CA GLY A 502 -1.49 -14.46 -58.00
C GLY A 502 -0.32 -14.21 -57.06
N VAL A 503 0.86 -13.90 -57.60
CA VAL A 503 2.06 -13.54 -56.83
C VAL A 503 1.89 -12.17 -56.17
N ASP A 504 1.30 -11.20 -56.86
CA ASP A 504 0.95 -9.89 -56.28
C ASP A 504 -0.04 -10.04 -55.12
N GLU A 505 -1.06 -10.90 -55.25
CA GLU A 505 -2.01 -11.21 -54.17
C GLU A 505 -1.31 -11.87 -52.98
N LEU A 506 -0.43 -12.84 -53.23
CA LEU A 506 0.37 -13.49 -52.20
C LEU A 506 1.28 -12.50 -51.47
N ALA A 507 1.96 -11.61 -52.19
CA ALA A 507 2.81 -10.57 -51.61
C ALA A 507 1.99 -9.62 -50.73
N GLY A 508 0.82 -9.20 -51.20
CA GLY A 508 -0.12 -8.38 -50.44
C GLY A 508 -0.59 -9.06 -49.15
N GLY A 509 -1.01 -10.32 -49.24
CA GLY A 509 -1.44 -11.12 -48.09
C GLY A 509 -0.31 -11.38 -47.08
N ALA A 510 0.90 -11.69 -47.56
CA ALA A 510 2.07 -11.85 -46.72
C ALA A 510 2.39 -10.55 -45.96
N GLY A 511 2.32 -9.40 -46.64
CA GLY A 511 2.51 -8.08 -46.02
C GLY A 511 1.47 -7.75 -44.95
N GLN A 512 0.19 -8.08 -45.19
CA GLN A 512 -0.88 -7.89 -44.20
C GLN A 512 -0.66 -8.75 -42.95
N LEU A 513 -0.31 -10.02 -43.14
CA LEU A 513 -0.04 -10.92 -42.02
C LEU A 513 1.24 -10.51 -41.27
N ALA A 514 2.29 -10.01 -41.96
CA ALA A 514 3.47 -9.45 -41.29
C ALA A 514 3.11 -8.27 -40.38
N ALA A 515 2.31 -7.32 -40.89
CA ALA A 515 1.85 -6.18 -40.12
C ALA A 515 0.98 -6.60 -38.93
N GLY A 516 0.09 -7.59 -39.12
CA GLY A 516 -0.74 -8.14 -38.06
C GLY A 516 0.08 -8.84 -36.97
N SER A 517 1.07 -9.64 -37.34
CA SER A 517 1.96 -10.33 -36.40
C SER A 517 2.85 -9.37 -35.63
N ALA A 518 3.36 -8.31 -36.28
CA ALA A 518 4.08 -7.24 -35.60
C ALA A 518 3.18 -6.50 -34.60
N GLY A 519 1.95 -6.16 -35.00
CA GLY A 519 0.98 -5.53 -34.09
C GLY A 519 0.59 -6.42 -32.90
N LEU A 520 0.48 -7.74 -33.10
CA LEU A 520 0.28 -8.69 -32.02
C LEU A 520 1.50 -8.73 -31.07
N ALA A 521 2.71 -8.77 -31.61
CA ALA A 521 3.93 -8.76 -30.82
C ALA A 521 4.05 -7.48 -29.96
N ASP A 522 3.78 -6.32 -30.54
CA ASP A 522 3.74 -5.04 -29.82
C ASP A 522 2.67 -5.04 -28.72
N GLY A 523 1.48 -5.57 -29.02
CA GLY A 523 0.39 -5.70 -28.06
C GLY A 523 0.73 -6.61 -26.88
N LEU A 524 1.41 -7.73 -27.14
CA LEU A 524 1.85 -8.67 -26.12
C LEU A 524 3.01 -8.13 -25.28
N ALA A 525 3.94 -7.39 -25.89
CA ALA A 525 4.96 -6.66 -25.14
C ALA A 525 4.34 -5.61 -24.21
N GLY A 526 3.30 -4.91 -24.68
CA GLY A 526 2.51 -3.99 -23.85
C GLY A 526 1.78 -4.70 -22.71
N PHE A 527 1.20 -5.88 -22.98
CA PHE A 527 0.57 -6.70 -21.97
C PHE A 527 1.57 -7.19 -20.91
N ALA A 528 2.75 -7.68 -21.32
CA ALA A 528 3.84 -8.08 -20.44
C ALA A 528 4.30 -6.94 -19.51
N ALA A 529 4.39 -5.73 -20.05
CA ALA A 529 4.72 -4.55 -19.26
C ALA A 529 3.61 -4.22 -18.24
N GLY A 530 2.35 -4.39 -18.63
CA GLY A 530 1.20 -4.22 -17.74
C GLY A 530 1.15 -5.25 -16.61
N THR A 531 1.45 -6.52 -16.91
CA THR A 531 1.54 -7.58 -15.89
C THR A 531 2.73 -7.34 -14.96
N GLY A 532 3.88 -6.88 -15.48
CA GLY A 532 5.01 -6.49 -14.63
C GLY A 532 4.66 -5.34 -13.68
N ALA A 533 3.95 -4.32 -14.14
CA ALA A 533 3.48 -3.24 -13.26
C ALA A 533 2.46 -3.72 -12.21
N LEU A 534 1.61 -4.69 -12.55
CA LEU A 534 0.70 -5.33 -11.59
C LEU A 534 1.47 -6.18 -10.58
N ASN A 535 2.54 -6.85 -11.01
CA ASN A 535 3.44 -7.62 -10.15
C ASN A 535 4.09 -6.72 -9.11
N ASP A 536 4.70 -5.61 -9.55
CA ASP A 536 5.29 -4.61 -8.67
C ASP A 536 4.29 -4.08 -7.63
N GLY A 537 3.03 -3.86 -8.04
CA GLY A 537 1.95 -3.43 -7.15
C GLY A 537 1.51 -4.51 -6.16
N SER A 538 1.48 -5.77 -6.58
CA SER A 538 1.23 -6.93 -5.72
C SER A 538 2.35 -7.09 -4.69
N GLY A 539 3.62 -7.01 -5.09
CA GLY A 539 4.76 -7.01 -4.17
C GLY A 539 4.65 -5.94 -3.09
N GLN A 540 4.28 -4.70 -3.47
CA GLN A 540 4.03 -3.62 -2.50
C GLN A 540 2.88 -3.92 -1.53
N LEU A 541 1.82 -4.58 -1.99
CA LEU A 541 0.70 -4.99 -1.15
C LEU A 541 1.12 -6.09 -0.16
N ALA A 542 1.90 -7.07 -0.61
CA ALA A 542 2.44 -8.12 0.25
C ALA A 542 3.36 -7.53 1.33
N ASP A 543 4.31 -6.68 0.94
CA ASP A 543 5.20 -5.99 1.88
C ASP A 543 4.41 -5.16 2.91
N GLY A 544 3.35 -4.47 2.46
CA GLY A 544 2.46 -3.72 3.34
C GLY A 544 1.63 -4.59 4.27
N ALA A 545 1.18 -5.76 3.82
CA ALA A 545 0.45 -6.72 4.63
C ALA A 545 1.34 -7.32 5.72
N VAL A 546 2.58 -7.73 5.38
CA VAL A 546 3.59 -8.20 6.34
C VAL A 546 3.87 -7.12 7.37
N GLY A 547 4.13 -5.87 6.94
CA GLY A 547 4.39 -4.78 7.88
C GLY A 547 3.20 -4.45 8.79
N ALA A 548 1.96 -4.66 8.32
CA ALA A 548 0.77 -4.51 9.14
C ALA A 548 0.56 -5.69 10.10
N ALA A 549 0.93 -6.91 9.69
CA ALA A 549 0.90 -8.11 10.54
C ALA A 549 1.91 -7.96 11.69
N ASP A 550 3.14 -7.55 11.39
CA ASP A 550 4.18 -7.25 12.37
C ASP A 550 3.69 -6.21 13.40
N GLY A 551 3.10 -5.10 12.92
CA GLY A 551 2.56 -4.06 13.80
C GLY A 551 1.35 -4.50 14.63
N ALA A 552 0.52 -5.42 14.13
CA ALA A 552 -0.58 -6.00 14.89
C ALA A 552 -0.04 -6.95 15.99
N GLY A 553 1.00 -7.74 15.69
CA GLY A 553 1.70 -8.56 16.68
C GLY A 553 2.36 -7.71 17.77
N GLU A 554 3.07 -6.63 17.40
CA GLU A 554 3.64 -5.69 18.39
C GLU A 554 2.56 -5.05 19.28
N PHE A 555 1.38 -4.77 18.72
CA PHE A 555 0.25 -4.24 19.49
C PHE A 555 -0.36 -5.29 20.43
N ALA A 556 -0.48 -6.55 19.99
CA ALA A 556 -0.91 -7.68 20.82
C ALA A 556 0.05 -7.91 21.99
N ASP A 557 1.36 -7.94 21.71
CA ASP A 557 2.41 -8.07 22.73
C ASP A 557 2.31 -6.93 23.77
N GLY A 558 2.14 -5.68 23.31
CA GLY A 558 1.99 -4.53 24.20
C GLY A 558 0.71 -4.55 25.04
N LEU A 559 -0.37 -5.13 24.52
CA LEU A 559 -1.60 -5.36 25.29
C LEU A 559 -1.42 -6.47 26.33
N GLY A 560 -0.67 -7.52 26.00
CA GLY A 560 -0.28 -8.55 26.97
C GLY A 560 0.56 -7.96 28.10
N GLU A 561 1.57 -7.14 27.80
CA GLU A 561 2.35 -6.44 28.82
C GLU A 561 1.49 -5.50 29.69
N PHE A 562 0.46 -4.87 29.10
CA PHE A 562 -0.47 -4.01 29.82
C PHE A 562 -1.40 -4.81 30.73
N ALA A 563 -1.93 -5.94 30.27
CA ALA A 563 -2.77 -6.84 31.04
C ALA A 563 -1.98 -7.45 32.22
N ASP A 564 -0.73 -7.89 31.98
CA ASP A 564 0.18 -8.36 33.03
C ASP A 564 0.41 -7.27 34.10
N GLY A 565 0.65 -6.03 33.68
CA GLY A 565 0.81 -4.90 34.60
C GLY A 565 -0.46 -4.55 35.39
N LEU A 566 -1.65 -4.77 34.81
CA LEU A 566 -2.92 -4.66 35.51
C LEU A 566 -3.12 -5.79 36.52
N GLY A 567 -2.66 -7.00 36.20
CA GLY A 567 -2.61 -8.12 37.14
C GLY A 567 -1.73 -7.80 38.34
N GLU A 568 -0.52 -7.26 38.12
CA GLU A 568 0.36 -6.82 39.21
C GLU A 568 -0.27 -5.70 40.06
N PHE A 569 -1.02 -4.79 39.42
CA PHE A 569 -1.75 -3.73 40.13
C PHE A 569 -2.92 -4.30 40.95
N ALA A 570 -3.67 -5.25 40.40
CA ALA A 570 -4.76 -5.94 41.09
C ALA A 570 -4.23 -6.72 42.29
N ASP A 571 -3.13 -7.46 42.15
CA ASP A 571 -2.46 -8.16 43.25
C ASP A 571 -2.06 -7.20 44.37
N GLY A 572 -1.43 -6.06 44.04
CA GLY A 572 -1.08 -5.04 45.02
C GLY A 572 -2.30 -4.38 45.68
N ALA A 573 -3.39 -4.21 44.94
CA ALA A 573 -4.65 -3.70 45.48
C ALA A 573 -5.32 -4.72 46.44
N ALA A 574 -5.18 -6.02 46.17
CA ALA A 574 -5.66 -7.09 47.03
C ALA A 574 -4.88 -7.20 48.36
N GLU A 575 -3.66 -6.66 48.44
CA GLU A 575 -2.86 -6.60 49.68
C GLU A 575 -3.20 -5.40 50.58
N LEU A 576 -3.90 -4.37 50.08
CA LEU A 576 -4.32 -3.18 50.86
C LEU A 576 -5.11 -3.52 52.14
N PRO A 577 -6.07 -4.47 52.13
CA PRO A 577 -6.80 -4.87 53.33
C PRO A 577 -5.87 -5.38 54.43
N GLU A 578 -4.91 -6.24 54.10
CA GLU A 578 -3.95 -6.79 55.05
C GLU A 578 -3.02 -5.71 55.62
N ALA A 579 -2.54 -4.80 54.76
CA ALA A 579 -1.67 -3.70 55.18
C ALA A 579 -2.38 -2.71 56.11
N VAL A 580 -3.65 -2.42 55.85
CA VAL A 580 -4.47 -1.56 56.70
C VAL A 580 -4.81 -2.25 58.03
N ASP A 581 -5.14 -3.54 58.01
CA ASP A 581 -5.35 -4.33 59.23
C ASP A 581 -4.09 -4.32 60.13
N GLU A 582 -2.90 -4.39 59.54
CA GLU A 582 -1.64 -4.29 60.27
C GLU A 582 -1.41 -2.89 60.89
N ILE A 583 -1.76 -1.82 60.18
CA ILE A 583 -1.72 -0.44 60.70
C ILE A 583 -2.69 -0.29 61.86
N VAL A 584 -3.93 -0.76 61.71
CA VAL A 584 -4.96 -0.71 62.75
C VAL A 584 -4.51 -1.48 63.98
N ALA A 585 -3.98 -2.71 63.82
CA ALA A 585 -3.45 -3.50 64.92
C ALA A 585 -2.24 -2.85 65.61
N THR A 586 -1.42 -2.10 64.86
CA THR A 586 -0.27 -1.38 65.41
C THR A 586 -0.68 -0.13 66.17
N ALA A 587 -1.67 0.61 65.66
CA ALA A 587 -2.28 1.74 66.34
C ALA A 587 -2.96 1.31 67.64
N ASP A 588 -3.72 0.21 67.63
CA ASP A 588 -4.34 -0.37 68.83
C ASP A 588 -3.30 -0.76 69.88
N ARG A 589 -2.21 -1.45 69.46
CA ARG A 589 -1.07 -1.77 70.34
C ARG A 589 -0.35 -0.55 70.91
N ALA A 590 -0.33 0.57 70.20
CA ALA A 590 0.25 1.83 70.69
C ALA A 590 -0.69 2.54 71.68
N GLY A 591 -1.99 2.57 71.39
CA GLY A 591 -3.03 3.08 72.27
C GLY A 591 -3.07 2.33 73.60
N GLN A 592 -3.09 0.99 73.57
CA GLN A 592 -3.06 0.15 74.77
C GLN A 592 -1.80 0.39 75.64
N ARG A 593 -0.64 0.65 75.01
CA ARG A 593 0.59 1.00 75.74
C ARG A 593 0.50 2.36 76.41
N SER A 594 -0.10 3.34 75.75
CA SER A 594 -0.32 4.67 76.32
C SER A 594 -1.29 4.60 77.51
N ALA A 595 -2.37 3.82 77.38
CA ALA A 595 -3.33 3.57 78.47
C ALA A 595 -2.68 2.85 79.67
N ALA A 596 -1.85 1.82 79.42
CA ALA A 596 -1.11 1.12 80.47
C ALA A 596 -0.09 2.03 81.19
N THR A 597 0.56 2.94 80.45
CA THR A 597 1.49 3.93 81.01
C THR A 597 0.75 4.94 81.89
N ASN A 598 -0.41 5.43 81.45
CA ASN A 598 -1.26 6.31 82.25
C ASN A 598 -1.81 5.63 83.50
N ALA A 599 -2.24 4.37 83.42
CA ALA A 599 -2.68 3.60 84.58
C ALA A 599 -1.57 3.44 85.63
N LEU A 600 -0.32 3.22 85.20
CA LEU A 600 0.85 3.16 86.09
C LEU A 600 1.17 4.51 86.74
N LEU A 601 0.99 5.62 86.03
CA LEU A 601 1.16 6.99 86.56
C LEU A 601 0.08 7.33 87.59
N VAL A 602 -1.19 6.98 87.33
CA VAL A 602 -2.31 7.17 88.26
C VAL A 602 -2.14 6.29 89.51
N GLU A 603 -1.72 5.03 89.37
CA GLU A 603 -1.46 4.16 90.53
C GLU A 603 -0.25 4.63 91.35
N GLY A 604 0.77 5.22 90.70
CA GLY A 604 1.88 5.90 91.38
C GLY A 604 1.42 7.12 92.19
N ARG A 605 0.50 7.92 91.64
CA ARG A 605 -0.09 9.10 92.28
C ARG A 605 -0.96 8.73 93.49
N LEU A 606 -1.83 7.73 93.35
CA LEU A 606 -2.64 7.20 94.47
C LEU A 606 -1.78 6.60 95.61
N ARG A 607 -0.60 6.07 95.30
CA ARG A 607 0.37 5.61 96.32
C ARG A 607 1.11 6.74 97.00
N ALA A 608 1.35 7.87 96.31
CA ALA A 608 1.96 9.05 96.88
C ALA A 608 1.01 9.78 97.84
N ASP A 609 -0.29 9.87 97.51
CA ASP A 609 -1.31 10.50 98.36
C ASP A 609 -1.64 9.71 99.64
N ALA A 610 -1.27 8.43 99.71
CA ALA A 610 -1.44 7.59 100.90
C ALA A 610 -0.35 7.82 101.99
N LEU A 611 0.68 8.63 101.72
CA LEU A 611 1.78 8.90 102.64
C LEU A 611 1.54 10.20 103.41
N THR A 612 1.14 10.11 104.68
CA THR A 612 1.12 11.25 105.61
C THR A 612 2.15 11.05 106.72
N GLY A 613 3.18 11.90 106.74
CA GLY A 613 4.12 12.09 107.87
C GLY A 613 5.62 11.91 107.56
N ASP A 614 6.41 12.91 107.95
CA ASP A 614 7.86 13.03 108.27
C ASP A 614 8.96 12.12 107.67
N ASP A 615 8.71 11.35 106.60
CA ASP A 615 9.77 10.66 105.84
C ASP A 615 9.69 11.03 104.35
N ALA A 616 10.14 12.25 104.01
CA ALA A 616 10.18 12.78 102.64
C ALA A 616 11.57 12.65 101.95
N ASP A 617 12.49 11.86 102.49
CA ASP A 617 13.82 11.62 101.90
C ASP A 617 14.01 10.14 101.54
N ALA A 618 13.32 9.67 100.50
CA ALA A 618 13.78 8.65 99.54
C ALA A 618 12.61 8.11 98.70
N VAL A 619 12.26 8.79 97.61
CA VAL A 619 11.62 8.12 96.48
C VAL A 619 12.61 8.14 95.32
N SER A 620 13.57 7.22 95.35
CA SER A 620 14.29 6.81 94.16
C SER A 620 13.33 6.00 93.30
N TYR A 621 12.68 6.64 92.33
CA TYR A 621 11.92 5.92 91.31
C TYR A 621 12.93 5.20 90.40
N ALA A 622 13.08 3.90 90.60
CA ALA A 622 13.74 3.06 89.61
C ALA A 622 12.77 2.95 88.41
N LEU A 623 12.99 3.80 87.40
CA LEU A 623 12.60 3.49 86.03
C LEU A 623 13.33 2.20 85.65
N ALA A 624 12.72 1.07 85.99
CA ALA A 624 13.13 -0.22 85.50
C ALA A 624 13.08 -0.12 83.98
N HIS A 625 14.25 -0.23 83.36
CA HIS A 625 14.41 -0.40 81.94
C HIS A 625 13.48 -1.53 81.46
N ALA A 626 12.35 -1.18 80.84
CA ALA A 626 11.74 -2.01 79.81
C ALA A 626 12.51 -1.82 78.50
N GLY A 627 13.83 -1.99 78.59
CA GLY A 627 14.73 -2.20 77.48
C GLY A 627 14.97 -3.69 77.34
N GLU A 628 13.92 -4.44 77.01
CA GLU A 628 14.09 -5.76 76.41
C GLU A 628 13.61 -5.68 74.96
N ARG A 629 14.58 -5.41 74.09
CA ARG A 629 14.48 -5.63 72.66
C ARG A 629 14.48 -7.15 72.40
N PRO A 630 13.48 -7.69 71.69
CA PRO A 630 13.72 -8.53 70.53
C PRO A 630 13.59 -7.59 69.31
N GLY A 631 14.65 -7.11 68.68
CA GLY A 631 15.72 -7.95 68.19
C GLY A 631 15.21 -8.82 67.03
N SER A 632 14.60 -8.24 66.00
CA SER A 632 14.56 -8.90 64.68
C SER A 632 14.57 -7.87 63.54
N PRO A 633 15.35 -8.07 62.45
CA PRO A 633 15.76 -7.02 61.51
C PRO A 633 14.81 -6.83 60.30
N TRP A 634 13.62 -7.42 60.31
CA TRP A 634 12.77 -7.53 59.11
C TRP A 634 11.75 -6.39 58.93
N TRP A 635 11.36 -5.69 60.00
CA TRP A 635 10.34 -4.63 59.94
C TRP A 635 10.83 -3.32 59.30
N TRP A 636 12.10 -2.94 59.52
CA TRP A 636 12.70 -1.81 58.80
C TRP A 636 12.92 -2.13 57.31
N GLY A 637 12.96 -3.42 56.94
CA GLY A 637 12.97 -3.86 55.55
C GLY A 637 11.62 -3.65 54.87
N LEU A 638 10.50 -3.88 55.57
CA LEU A 638 9.14 -3.76 55.04
C LEU A 638 8.68 -2.30 54.90
N LEU A 639 8.99 -1.42 55.85
CA LEU A 639 8.70 0.02 55.73
C LEU A 639 9.61 0.73 54.72
N ALA A 640 10.86 0.26 54.55
CA ALA A 640 11.71 0.70 53.46
C ALA A 640 11.26 0.11 52.10
N ALA A 641 10.65 -1.09 52.06
CA ALA A 641 10.08 -1.66 50.84
C ALA A 641 8.81 -0.93 50.40
N VAL A 642 7.92 -0.52 51.32
CA VAL A 642 6.69 0.22 50.99
C VAL A 642 6.98 1.65 50.51
N VAL A 643 8.05 2.30 51.01
CA VAL A 643 8.49 3.60 50.49
C VAL A 643 9.41 3.47 49.27
N ALA A 644 10.14 2.36 49.10
CA ALA A 644 10.94 2.08 47.90
C ALA A 644 10.10 1.57 46.71
N ALA A 645 8.95 0.93 46.94
CA ALA A 645 8.03 0.50 45.89
C ALA A 645 7.33 1.70 45.21
N GLY A 646 7.04 2.78 45.94
CA GLY A 646 6.51 4.03 45.36
C GLY A 646 7.55 4.90 44.65
N ALA A 647 8.85 4.73 44.93
CA ALA A 647 9.92 5.55 44.34
C ALA A 647 10.76 4.83 43.28
N GLY A 648 10.72 3.49 43.21
CA GLY A 648 11.46 2.69 42.22
C GLY A 648 10.86 2.73 40.81
N GLY A 649 9.53 2.80 40.68
CA GLY A 649 8.83 2.81 39.39
C GLY A 649 9.09 4.09 38.57
N ALA A 650 9.26 5.24 39.23
CA ALA A 650 9.50 6.51 38.55
C ALA A 650 10.93 6.65 37.97
N TRP A 651 11.92 5.96 38.55
CA TRP A 651 13.31 6.05 38.09
C TRP A 651 13.64 5.08 36.94
N PHE A 652 12.94 3.94 36.85
CA PHE A 652 13.12 2.98 35.76
C PHE A 652 12.47 3.45 34.44
N TRP A 653 11.33 4.14 34.52
CA TRP A 653 10.62 4.69 33.35
C TRP A 653 11.36 5.88 32.69
N GLN A 654 12.16 6.64 33.45
CA GLN A 654 12.89 7.80 32.91
C GLN A 654 14.19 7.44 32.17
N ARG A 655 14.67 6.18 32.26
CA ARG A 655 15.93 5.75 31.61
C ARG A 655 15.73 4.91 30.35
N ARG A 656 14.54 4.35 30.09
CA ARG A 656 14.26 3.55 28.88
C ARG A 656 13.65 4.35 27.71
N SER A 657 13.17 5.57 27.95
CA SER A 657 12.70 6.51 26.90
C SER A 657 13.81 7.22 26.11
N ARG A 658 15.05 6.70 26.13
CA ARG A 658 16.19 7.13 25.29
C ARG A 658 17.00 5.95 24.73
N ALA A 659 16.34 4.86 24.37
CA ALA A 659 16.85 3.86 23.44
C ALA A 659 15.75 3.50 22.45
#